data_AF-Q8IU80-F1
#
_entry.id   AF-Q8IU80-F1
#
_cell.length_a   1.000
_cell.length_b   1.000
_cell.length_c   1.000
_cell.angle_alpha   90.00
_cell.angle_beta   90.00
_cell.angle_gamma   90.00
#
_symmetry.space_group_name_H-M   'P 1'
#
loop_
_entity.id
_entity.type
_entity.pdbx_description
1 polymer ?
#
loop_
_entity_poly.entity_id
_entity_poly.type
_entity_poly.pdbx_seq_one_letter_code
_entity_poly.pdbx_strand_id
1 'polypeptide(L)'
;MLLLFHSKRMPVAEAPQVAGGQGDGGDGEEAEPEGMFKACEDSKRKARGYLRLVPLFVLLALLVLASAGVLLWYFLGYKAEVMVSQVYSGSLRVLNRHFSQDLTRRESSAFRSETAKAQKMLKELITSTRLGTYYNSSSVYSFGEGPLTCFFWFILQIPEHRRLMLSPEVVQALLVEELLSTVNSSAAVPYRAEYEVDPEGLVILEASVKDIAALNSTLGCYRYSYVGQGQVLRLKGPDHLASSCLWHLQGPKDLMLKLRLEWTLAECRDRLAMYDVAGPLEKRLITSVYGCSRQEPVVEVLASGAIMAVVWKKGLHSYYDPFVLSVQPVVFQACEVNLTLDNRLDSQGVLSTPYFPSYYSPQTHCSWHLTVPSLDYGLALWFDAYALRRQKYDLPCTQGQWTIQNRRLCGLRILQPYAERIPVVATAGITINFTSQISLTGPGVRVHYGLYNQSDPCPGEFLCSVNGLCVPACDGVKDCPNGLDERNCVCRATFQCKEDSTCISLPKVCDGQPDCLNGSDEEQCQEGVPCGTFTFQCEDRSCVKKPNPQCDGRPDCRDGSDEEHCDCGLQGPSSRIVGGAVSSEGEWPWQASLQVRGRHICGGALIADRWVITAAHCFQEDSMASTVLWTVFLGKVWQNSRWPGEVSFKVSRLLLHPYHEEDSHDYDVALLQLDHPVVRSAAVRPVCLPARSHFFEPGLHCWITGWGALREGGPISNALQKVDVQLIPQDLCSEVYRYQVTPRMLCAGYRKGKKDACQGDSGGPLVCKALSGRWFLAGLVSWGLGCGRPNYFGVYTRITGVISWIQQVVT
;
A
#
# COMPACT_ATOMS: atom_id res chain seq x y z
N MET A 1 6.82 -7.95 12.69
CA MET A 1 6.07 -9.22 12.77
C MET A 1 4.93 -9.06 11.77
N LEU A 2 4.94 -9.61 10.55
CA LEU A 2 5.56 -10.82 9.97
C LEU A 2 6.40 -10.53 8.70
N LEU A 3 7.49 -11.30 8.59
CA LEU A 3 8.14 -11.86 7.37
C LEU A 3 8.79 -10.92 6.33
N LEU A 4 10.08 -10.64 6.53
CA LEU A 4 11.08 -10.48 5.47
C LEU A 4 11.96 -11.74 5.48
N PHE A 5 11.69 -12.71 4.60
CA PHE A 5 12.68 -13.73 4.26
C PHE A 5 13.50 -13.23 3.08
N HIS A 6 14.71 -12.78 3.39
CA HIS A 6 15.76 -12.57 2.41
C HIS A 6 16.20 -13.92 1.85
N SER A 7 16.16 -14.02 0.53
CA SER A 7 16.88 -15.01 -0.28
C SER A 7 18.36 -14.98 0.10
N LYS A 8 18.87 -16.06 0.69
CA LYS A 8 20.29 -16.39 0.72
C LYS A 8 20.47 -17.74 0.04
N ARG A 9 21.29 -17.70 -1.01
CA ARG A 9 21.88 -18.83 -1.74
C ARG A 9 22.30 -19.94 -0.77
N MET A 10 21.87 -21.16 -1.07
CA MET A 10 22.44 -22.39 -0.51
C MET A 10 23.90 -22.54 -0.97
N PRO A 11 24.84 -22.84 -0.07
CA PRO A 11 25.96 -23.70 -0.37
C PRO A 11 25.71 -25.09 0.23
N VAL A 12 25.85 -26.09 -0.63
CA VAL A 12 25.97 -27.50 -0.27
C VAL A 12 27.23 -27.66 0.59
N ALA A 13 27.12 -28.28 1.76
CA ALA A 13 28.25 -28.80 2.51
C ALA A 13 27.82 -30.07 3.27
N GLU A 14 28.21 -31.22 2.73
CA GLU A 14 28.25 -32.51 3.42
C GLU A 14 29.34 -32.52 4.50
N ALA A 15 29.09 -33.34 5.53
CA ALA A 15 29.82 -33.51 6.77
C ALA A 15 31.29 -33.98 6.63
N PRO A 16 32.11 -33.81 7.68
CA PRO A 16 33.23 -34.70 7.93
C PRO A 16 33.04 -35.57 9.19
N GLN A 17 33.67 -36.73 9.08
CA GLN A 17 33.69 -37.86 9.99
C GLN A 17 34.63 -37.65 11.20
N VAL A 18 34.23 -38.29 12.31
CA VAL A 18 35.01 -39.14 13.23
C VAL A 18 36.55 -39.07 13.22
N ALA A 19 37.12 -38.69 14.36
CA ALA A 19 38.32 -39.23 15.06
C ALA A 19 38.54 -38.30 16.28
N GLY A 20 38.66 -38.70 17.55
CA GLY A 20 39.38 -39.83 18.16
C GLY A 20 40.48 -39.23 19.05
N GLY A 21 40.48 -39.48 20.38
CA GLY A 21 41.63 -39.12 21.24
C GLY A 21 41.34 -38.68 22.69
N GLN A 22 40.78 -39.60 23.48
CA GLN A 22 41.14 -40.05 24.84
C GLN A 22 42.26 -39.38 25.68
N GLY A 23 42.01 -39.27 27.00
CA GLY A 23 42.98 -39.19 28.10
C GLY A 23 42.29 -38.85 29.44
N ASP A 24 41.89 -39.82 30.27
CA ASP A 24 42.65 -40.49 31.36
C ASP A 24 42.42 -39.78 32.72
N GLY A 25 42.08 -40.38 33.87
CA GLY A 25 41.88 -41.76 34.30
C GLY A 25 41.54 -41.77 35.82
N GLY A 26 41.02 -42.89 36.34
CA GLY A 26 41.03 -43.19 37.78
C GLY A 26 39.80 -43.90 38.37
N ASP A 27 39.62 -45.18 38.02
CA ASP A 27 38.70 -46.15 38.64
C ASP A 27 39.37 -46.92 39.81
N GLY A 28 38.52 -47.61 40.59
CA GLY A 28 38.83 -48.89 41.25
C GLY A 28 38.36 -48.98 42.72
N GLU A 29 37.87 -50.10 43.26
CA GLU A 29 37.37 -51.40 42.78
C GLU A 29 36.80 -52.13 44.03
N GLU A 30 35.90 -53.10 43.82
CA GLU A 30 35.28 -53.97 44.84
C GLU A 30 36.25 -55.03 45.42
N ALA A 31 35.98 -55.59 46.61
CA ALA A 31 36.10 -57.03 46.98
C ALA A 31 35.97 -57.33 48.52
N GLU A 32 34.89 -58.02 48.91
CA GLU A 32 34.75 -59.34 49.61
C GLU A 32 35.72 -59.84 50.76
N PRO A 33 35.33 -60.86 51.58
CA PRO A 33 35.39 -60.83 53.06
C PRO A 33 36.25 -61.93 53.77
N GLU A 34 36.08 -62.04 55.12
CA GLU A 34 36.43 -63.13 56.08
C GLU A 34 37.64 -62.96 57.05
N GLY A 35 37.44 -63.42 58.31
CA GLY A 35 38.48 -63.84 59.29
C GLY A 35 38.59 -63.00 60.59
N MET A 36 37.81 -63.26 61.66
CA MET A 36 38.06 -64.20 62.77
C MET A 36 39.09 -63.77 63.84
N PHE A 37 38.64 -63.45 65.08
CA PHE A 37 38.97 -64.16 66.35
C PHE A 37 38.56 -63.41 67.65
N LYS A 38 37.76 -64.10 68.50
CA LYS A 38 37.65 -64.13 70.00
C LYS A 38 37.79 -62.85 70.86
N ALA A 39 37.17 -62.68 72.03
CA ALA A 39 36.05 -63.23 72.80
C ALA A 39 36.16 -62.60 74.21
N CYS A 40 35.07 -62.14 74.83
CA CYS A 40 34.76 -62.42 76.23
C CYS A 40 33.29 -62.06 76.54
N GLU A 41 32.60 -63.01 77.18
CA GLU A 41 31.22 -63.00 77.70
C GLU A 41 30.99 -61.79 78.65
N ASP A 42 29.79 -61.27 78.87
CA ASP A 42 28.63 -61.96 79.41
C ASP A 42 27.42 -60.99 79.48
N SER A 43 26.23 -61.53 79.77
CA SER A 43 24.96 -60.83 80.10
C SER A 43 23.87 -60.76 79.02
N LYS A 44 23.39 -61.96 78.65
CA LYS A 44 22.02 -62.20 78.18
C LYS A 44 20.99 -61.78 79.25
N ARG A 45 20.09 -60.85 78.91
CA ARG A 45 18.63 -60.80 79.26
C ARG A 45 18.13 -59.35 79.20
N LYS A 46 17.76 -58.84 78.01
CA LYS A 46 16.81 -57.69 77.85
C LYS A 46 16.38 -57.36 76.40
N ALA A 47 16.92 -58.02 75.37
CA ALA A 47 16.73 -57.60 73.96
C ALA A 47 15.41 -58.00 73.27
N ARG A 48 14.41 -58.58 73.96
CA ARG A 48 13.11 -58.96 73.33
C ARG A 48 12.04 -57.86 73.31
N GLY A 49 12.35 -56.64 73.79
CA GLY A 49 11.45 -55.48 73.73
C GLY A 49 11.65 -54.54 72.54
N TYR A 50 12.84 -54.50 71.93
CA TYR A 50 13.17 -53.51 70.90
C TYR A 50 12.71 -53.88 69.48
N LEU A 51 12.49 -55.17 69.20
CA LEU A 51 12.04 -55.62 67.88
C LEU A 51 10.57 -55.25 67.58
N ARG A 52 9.75 -54.95 68.61
CA ARG A 52 8.36 -54.49 68.43
C ARG A 52 8.22 -53.00 68.12
N LEU A 53 9.28 -52.19 68.34
CA LEU A 53 9.28 -50.75 68.08
C LEU A 53 9.77 -50.38 66.66
N VAL A 54 10.45 -51.30 65.96
CA VAL A 54 10.96 -51.10 64.59
C VAL A 54 9.87 -50.65 63.61
N PRO A 55 8.69 -51.31 63.49
CA PRO A 55 7.65 -50.83 62.56
C PRO A 55 7.11 -49.45 62.95
N LEU A 56 7.14 -49.09 64.23
CA LEU A 56 6.71 -47.77 64.70
C LEU A 56 7.71 -46.68 64.29
N PHE A 57 9.02 -46.94 64.39
CA PHE A 57 10.06 -46.02 63.92
C PHE A 57 10.05 -45.84 62.40
N VAL A 58 9.80 -46.93 61.63
CA VAL A 58 9.68 -46.85 60.16
C VAL A 58 8.44 -46.03 59.76
N LEU A 59 7.30 -46.22 60.43
CA LEU A 59 6.10 -45.42 60.19
C LEU A 59 6.34 -43.94 60.50
N LEU A 60 7.03 -43.63 61.61
CA LEU A 60 7.35 -42.26 62.00
C LEU A 60 8.30 -41.60 60.98
N ALA A 61 9.31 -42.34 60.50
CA ALA A 61 10.22 -41.85 59.47
C ALA A 61 9.50 -41.59 58.13
N LEU A 62 8.57 -42.45 57.72
CA LEU A 62 7.74 -42.24 56.54
C LEU A 62 6.82 -41.03 56.68
N LEU A 63 6.23 -40.80 57.86
CA LEU A 63 5.43 -39.60 58.14
C LEU A 63 6.26 -38.32 58.11
N VAL A 64 7.50 -38.36 58.62
CA VAL A 64 8.44 -37.22 58.55
C VAL A 64 8.87 -36.94 57.11
N LEU A 65 9.13 -37.98 56.31
CA LEU A 65 9.46 -37.81 54.89
C LEU A 65 8.26 -37.31 54.07
N ALA A 66 7.05 -37.80 54.35
CA ALA A 66 5.83 -37.32 53.72
C ALA A 66 5.53 -35.88 54.10
N SER A 67 5.69 -35.50 55.38
CA SER A 67 5.51 -34.12 55.82
C SER A 67 6.58 -33.20 55.26
N ALA A 68 7.84 -33.64 55.19
CA ALA A 68 8.91 -32.91 54.51
C ALA A 68 8.62 -32.76 53.02
N GLY A 69 8.12 -33.79 52.33
CA GLY A 69 7.73 -33.73 50.92
C GLY A 69 6.55 -32.80 50.66
N VAL A 70 5.54 -32.80 51.53
CA VAL A 70 4.41 -31.86 51.47
C VAL A 70 4.86 -30.44 51.75
N LEU A 71 5.75 -30.22 52.73
CA LEU A 71 6.34 -28.91 52.98
C LEU A 71 7.18 -28.45 51.79
N LEU A 72 7.99 -29.34 51.19
CA LEU A 72 8.78 -29.02 50.01
C LEU A 72 7.88 -28.68 48.82
N TRP A 73 6.81 -29.44 48.59
CA TRP A 73 5.82 -29.15 47.55
C TRP A 73 5.06 -27.85 47.81
N TYR A 74 4.68 -27.59 49.06
CA TYR A 74 4.00 -26.35 49.46
C TYR A 74 4.93 -25.13 49.32
N PHE A 75 6.20 -25.24 49.72
CA PHE A 75 7.17 -24.13 49.66
C PHE A 75 7.82 -23.93 48.29
N LEU A 76 8.07 -24.99 47.52
CA LEU A 76 8.67 -24.90 46.17
C LEU A 76 7.61 -24.79 45.06
N GLY A 77 6.45 -25.42 45.20
CA GLY A 77 5.44 -25.52 44.13
C GLY A 77 4.22 -24.63 44.32
N TYR A 78 3.72 -24.45 45.55
CA TYR A 78 2.43 -23.77 45.80
C TYR A 78 2.59 -22.27 46.11
N LYS A 79 3.75 -21.80 46.60
CA LYS A 79 3.98 -20.39 46.95
C LYS A 79 4.80 -19.58 45.96
N ALA A 80 5.36 -20.21 44.92
CA ALA A 80 5.97 -19.48 43.81
C ALA A 80 4.87 -18.91 42.90
N GLU A 81 4.11 -17.94 43.41
CA GLU A 81 3.20 -17.15 42.56
C GLU A 81 4.04 -16.54 41.43
N VAL A 82 3.71 -16.88 40.19
CA VAL A 82 4.38 -16.32 39.02
C VAL A 82 4.05 -14.83 38.97
N MET A 83 5.06 -14.01 39.27
CA MET A 83 4.96 -12.56 39.22
C MET A 83 5.21 -12.09 37.80
N VAL A 84 4.28 -11.32 37.24
CA VAL A 84 4.36 -10.75 35.88
C VAL A 84 4.58 -9.25 36.00
N SER A 85 5.45 -8.70 35.15
CA SER A 85 5.66 -7.26 35.07
C SER A 85 4.59 -6.62 34.19
N GLN A 86 3.76 -5.76 34.76
CA GLN A 86 2.83 -4.91 34.02
C GLN A 86 3.37 -3.49 33.98
N VAL A 87 3.34 -2.88 32.79
CA VAL A 87 3.99 -1.60 32.53
C VAL A 87 2.95 -0.57 32.13
N TYR A 88 3.07 0.63 32.69
CA TYR A 88 2.21 1.76 32.36
C TYR A 88 3.07 2.96 31.97
N SER A 89 2.54 3.75 31.04
CA SER A 89 3.07 5.07 30.68
C SER A 89 1.97 6.10 30.95
N GLY A 90 2.33 7.32 31.31
CA GLY A 90 1.34 8.33 31.63
C GLY A 90 1.86 9.74 31.61
N SER A 91 0.93 10.67 31.78
CA SER A 91 1.21 12.08 31.99
C SER A 91 0.43 12.59 33.19
N LEU A 92 1.03 13.47 33.97
CA LEU A 92 0.37 14.19 35.07
C LEU A 92 0.62 15.68 34.93
N ARG A 93 -0.38 16.49 35.28
CA ARG A 93 -0.29 17.95 35.24
C ARG A 93 -0.02 18.50 36.64
N VAL A 94 0.93 19.41 36.76
CA VAL A 94 1.30 20.09 38.01
C VAL A 94 0.92 21.56 37.90
N LEU A 95 0.11 22.04 38.84
CA LEU A 95 -0.45 23.40 38.82
C LEU A 95 0.49 24.44 39.43
N ASN A 96 1.24 24.08 40.47
CA ASN A 96 2.13 24.99 41.20
C ASN A 96 3.55 25.12 40.58
N ARG A 97 3.77 24.55 39.38
CA ARG A 97 5.06 24.58 38.67
C ARG A 97 4.85 25.00 37.21
N HIS A 98 5.81 25.76 36.69
CA HIS A 98 5.79 26.24 35.31
C HIS A 98 6.95 25.63 34.52
N PHE A 99 6.69 25.34 33.25
CA PHE A 99 7.72 24.86 32.34
C PHE A 99 8.76 25.95 32.07
N SER A 100 10.05 25.59 32.09
CA SER A 100 11.15 26.44 31.64
C SER A 100 11.88 25.79 30.46
N GLN A 101 12.47 26.59 29.58
CA GLN A 101 13.20 26.09 28.41
C GLN A 101 14.41 25.20 28.79
N ASP A 102 14.92 25.32 30.02
CA ASP A 102 15.99 24.46 30.53
C ASP A 102 15.53 23.01 30.71
N LEU A 103 14.23 22.78 30.90
CA LEU A 103 13.63 21.44 30.99
C LEU A 103 13.49 20.74 29.62
N THR A 104 13.72 21.45 28.50
CA THR A 104 13.74 20.86 27.16
C THR A 104 14.95 19.93 26.97
N ARG A 105 16.06 20.22 27.66
CA ARG A 105 17.34 19.51 27.50
C ARG A 105 17.59 18.56 28.68
N ARG A 106 17.58 17.25 28.41
CA ARG A 106 17.83 16.20 29.42
C ARG A 106 19.18 16.32 30.13
N GLU A 107 20.15 16.96 29.48
CA GLU A 107 21.50 17.17 30.00
C GLU A 107 21.58 18.29 31.04
N SER A 108 20.58 19.18 31.11
CA SER A 108 20.61 20.32 32.01
C SER A 108 20.50 19.89 33.48
N SER A 109 21.16 20.64 34.36
CA SER A 109 21.05 20.42 35.82
C SER A 109 19.62 20.63 36.31
N ALA A 110 18.91 21.60 35.72
CA ALA A 110 17.50 21.86 35.97
C ALA A 110 16.63 20.62 35.68
N PHE A 111 16.80 19.99 34.51
CA PHE A 111 16.07 18.80 34.14
C PHE A 111 16.34 17.63 35.11
N ARG A 112 17.60 17.38 35.46
CA ARG A 112 17.97 16.28 36.38
C ARG A 112 17.39 16.50 37.77
N SER A 113 17.46 17.72 38.28
CA SER A 113 16.91 18.11 39.58
C SER A 113 15.38 17.94 39.60
N GLU A 114 14.70 18.48 38.59
CA GLU A 114 13.24 18.39 38.49
C GLU A 114 12.77 16.94 38.29
N THR A 115 13.49 16.15 37.50
CA THR A 115 13.24 14.71 37.31
C THR A 115 13.33 13.95 38.62
N ALA A 116 14.37 14.19 39.42
CA ALA A 116 14.55 13.50 40.70
C ALA A 116 13.39 13.79 41.68
N LYS A 117 12.93 15.06 41.73
CA LYS A 117 11.80 15.48 42.56
C LYS A 117 10.47 14.89 42.06
N ALA A 118 10.17 15.03 40.77
CA ALA A 118 8.95 14.51 40.16
C ALA A 118 8.88 12.98 40.25
N GLN A 119 10.00 12.28 40.08
CA GLN A 119 10.07 10.82 40.25
C GLN A 119 9.84 10.39 41.70
N LYS A 120 10.37 11.15 42.68
CA LYS A 120 10.10 10.90 44.10
C LYS A 120 8.60 11.07 44.41
N MET A 121 8.00 12.17 43.95
CA MET A 121 6.55 12.41 44.07
C MET A 121 5.73 11.27 43.46
N LEU A 122 6.07 10.85 42.24
CA LEU A 122 5.36 9.77 41.54
C LEU A 122 5.47 8.44 42.29
N LYS A 123 6.67 8.12 42.80
CA LYS A 123 6.87 6.91 43.62
C LYS A 123 5.99 6.97 44.86
N GLU A 124 6.01 8.08 45.60
CA GLU A 124 5.23 8.26 46.83
C GLU A 124 3.72 8.12 46.56
N LEU A 125 3.20 8.78 45.51
CA LEU A 125 1.81 8.67 45.07
C LEU A 125 1.40 7.23 44.77
N ILE A 126 2.20 6.48 43.98
CA ILE A 126 1.86 5.08 43.67
C ILE A 126 1.89 4.23 44.94
N THR A 127 2.89 4.45 45.80
CA THR A 127 3.06 3.67 47.03
C THR A 127 2.01 3.94 48.11
N SER A 128 1.33 5.10 48.09
CA SER A 128 0.23 5.40 49.02
C SER A 128 -1.09 4.74 48.62
N THR A 129 -1.24 4.36 47.35
CA THR A 129 -2.39 3.57 46.89
C THR A 129 -2.25 2.08 47.20
N ARG A 130 -3.31 1.31 46.94
CA ARG A 130 -3.29 -0.17 46.98
C ARG A 130 -2.25 -0.80 46.04
N LEU A 131 -1.77 -0.04 45.04
CA LEU A 131 -0.74 -0.48 44.09
C LEU A 131 0.66 -0.52 44.71
N GLY A 132 0.87 0.14 45.86
CA GLY A 132 2.18 0.23 46.50
C GLY A 132 2.81 -1.12 46.82
N THR A 133 1.99 -2.13 47.13
CA THR A 133 2.45 -3.51 47.38
C THR A 133 3.08 -4.18 46.15
N TYR A 134 2.78 -3.69 44.95
CA TYR A 134 3.26 -4.22 43.67
C TYR A 134 4.27 -3.29 42.99
N TYR A 135 4.55 -2.12 43.57
CA TYR A 135 5.43 -1.13 42.97
C TYR A 135 6.86 -1.68 42.84
N ASN A 136 7.42 -1.62 41.64
CA ASN A 136 8.82 -1.99 41.38
C ASN A 136 9.67 -0.73 41.12
N SER A 137 9.37 -0.02 40.03
CA SER A 137 10.13 1.16 39.63
C SER A 137 9.29 2.14 38.83
N SER A 138 9.71 3.41 38.83
CA SER A 138 9.14 4.49 38.02
C SER A 138 10.23 5.42 37.53
N SER A 139 9.98 6.10 36.42
CA SER A 139 10.87 7.11 35.87
C SER A 139 10.08 8.21 35.18
N VAL A 140 10.48 9.45 35.42
CA VAL A 140 10.03 10.60 34.62
C VAL A 140 11.03 10.78 33.47
N TYR A 141 10.54 10.84 32.23
CA TYR A 141 11.40 10.93 31.04
C TYR A 141 11.29 12.27 30.31
N SER A 142 10.26 13.07 30.58
CA SER A 142 10.12 14.39 29.96
C SER A 142 9.22 15.32 30.76
N PHE A 143 9.37 16.61 30.49
CA PHE A 143 8.43 17.64 30.87
C PHE A 143 7.84 18.31 29.62
N GLY A 144 6.66 18.93 29.76
CA GLY A 144 5.96 19.65 28.70
C GLY A 144 5.43 21.02 29.12
N GLU A 145 5.08 21.83 28.12
CA GLU A 145 4.60 23.21 28.25
C GLU A 145 3.14 23.29 28.73
N GLY A 146 2.75 24.48 29.19
CA GLY A 146 1.53 24.73 29.97
C GLY A 146 1.82 24.69 31.47
N PRO A 147 0.83 24.37 32.32
CA PRO A 147 1.12 23.88 33.66
C PRO A 147 2.04 22.67 33.52
N LEU A 148 3.12 22.62 34.32
CA LEU A 148 4.19 21.65 34.13
C LEU A 148 3.62 20.24 34.00
N THR A 149 3.76 19.64 32.82
CA THR A 149 3.25 18.29 32.56
C THR A 149 4.41 17.30 32.64
N CYS A 150 4.35 16.34 33.56
CA CYS A 150 5.37 15.32 33.71
C CYS A 150 4.96 14.07 32.94
N PHE A 151 5.84 13.55 32.09
CA PHE A 151 5.65 12.30 31.37
C PHE A 151 6.51 11.20 31.97
N PHE A 152 5.89 10.05 32.26
CA PHE A 152 6.51 9.02 33.06
C PHE A 152 6.09 7.62 32.64
N TRP A 153 6.84 6.63 33.12
CA TRP A 153 6.43 5.23 33.11
C TRP A 153 6.65 4.63 34.49
N PHE A 154 5.92 3.57 34.81
CA PHE A 154 6.15 2.75 36.00
C PHE A 154 5.83 1.28 35.75
N ILE A 155 6.45 0.42 36.54
CA ILE A 155 6.34 -1.04 36.46
C ILE A 155 5.76 -1.55 37.78
N LEU A 156 4.70 -2.35 37.66
CA LEU A 156 4.14 -3.13 38.76
C LEU A 156 4.53 -4.60 38.59
N GLN A 157 5.02 -5.23 39.64
CA GLN A 157 5.20 -6.68 39.73
C GLN A 157 3.97 -7.27 40.41
N ILE A 158 3.10 -7.89 39.62
CA ILE A 158 1.81 -8.39 40.10
C ILE A 158 1.71 -9.90 39.91
N PRO A 159 0.98 -10.61 40.79
CA PRO A 159 0.65 -12.01 40.56
C PRO A 159 -0.16 -12.17 39.27
N GLU A 160 0.15 -13.17 38.46
CA GLU A 160 -0.46 -13.40 37.13
C GLU A 160 -2.00 -13.38 37.15
N HIS A 161 -2.62 -13.95 38.20
CA HIS A 161 -4.08 -14.02 38.36
C HIS A 161 -4.76 -12.63 38.51
N ARG A 162 -4.03 -11.59 38.93
CA ARG A 162 -4.56 -10.21 39.09
C ARG A 162 -4.37 -9.34 37.86
N ARG A 163 -3.61 -9.80 36.85
CA ARG A 163 -3.26 -9.02 35.68
C ARG A 163 -4.47 -8.48 34.91
N LEU A 164 -5.52 -9.29 34.80
CA LEU A 164 -6.76 -8.89 34.10
C LEU A 164 -7.60 -7.88 34.91
N MET A 165 -7.34 -7.72 36.21
CA MET A 165 -8.08 -6.79 37.08
C MET A 165 -7.50 -5.36 37.06
N LEU A 166 -6.24 -5.20 36.67
CA LEU A 166 -5.54 -3.92 36.65
C LEU A 166 -5.50 -3.33 35.23
N SER A 167 -6.66 -2.95 34.71
CA SER A 167 -6.72 -2.17 33.48
C SER A 167 -6.17 -0.75 33.71
N PRO A 168 -5.71 -0.04 32.66
CA PRO A 168 -5.25 1.35 32.78
C PRO A 168 -6.27 2.26 33.47
N GLU A 169 -7.57 2.04 33.22
CA GLU A 169 -8.67 2.81 33.81
C GLU A 169 -8.79 2.56 35.32
N VAL A 170 -8.64 1.31 35.76
CA VAL A 170 -8.64 0.97 37.20
C VAL A 170 -7.43 1.60 37.89
N VAL A 171 -6.26 1.54 37.27
CA VAL A 171 -5.03 2.14 37.80
C VAL A 171 -5.15 3.66 37.87
N GLN A 172 -5.72 4.29 36.85
CA GLN A 172 -6.01 5.72 36.85
C GLN A 172 -7.00 6.08 37.96
N ALA A 173 -8.10 5.35 38.10
CA ALA A 173 -9.10 5.59 39.13
C ALA A 173 -8.52 5.52 40.55
N LEU A 174 -7.66 4.52 40.83
CA LEU A 174 -6.99 4.39 42.12
C LEU A 174 -6.05 5.57 42.43
N LEU A 175 -5.32 6.07 41.43
CA LEU A 175 -4.45 7.22 41.59
C LEU A 175 -5.24 8.52 41.76
N VAL A 176 -6.32 8.70 41.00
CA VAL A 176 -7.23 9.86 41.13
C VAL A 176 -7.93 9.85 42.48
N GLU A 177 -8.39 8.69 42.96
CA GLU A 177 -9.00 8.54 44.28
C GLU A 177 -8.06 9.01 45.38
N GLU A 178 -6.77 8.68 45.30
CA GLU A 178 -5.75 9.14 46.24
C GLU A 178 -5.46 10.64 46.15
N LEU A 179 -5.41 11.19 44.93
CA LEU A 179 -5.25 12.63 44.74
C LEU A 179 -6.45 13.43 45.31
N LEU A 180 -7.66 12.86 45.28
CA LEU A 180 -8.87 13.47 45.81
C LEU A 180 -9.04 13.25 47.32
N SER A 181 -8.74 12.05 47.84
CA SER A 181 -8.88 11.70 49.27
C SER A 181 -8.05 12.61 50.16
N THR A 182 -6.88 13.01 49.66
CA THR A 182 -5.94 13.89 50.34
C THR A 182 -6.38 15.35 50.34
N VAL A 183 -7.31 15.78 49.48
CA VAL A 183 -7.92 17.14 49.52
C VAL A 183 -8.72 17.33 50.82
N ASN A 184 -9.38 16.27 51.30
CA ASN A 184 -10.23 16.33 52.49
C ASN A 184 -9.51 15.97 53.80
N SER A 185 -8.26 15.49 53.72
CA SER A 185 -7.48 15.04 54.87
C SER A 185 -6.44 16.10 55.25
N SER A 186 -6.48 16.58 56.49
CA SER A 186 -5.50 17.52 57.06
C SER A 186 -4.10 16.92 57.30
N ALA A 187 -3.92 15.62 57.01
CA ALA A 187 -2.63 14.97 57.07
C ALA A 187 -1.77 15.36 55.85
N ALA A 188 -0.68 16.10 56.09
CA ALA A 188 0.28 16.48 55.06
C ALA A 188 0.98 15.24 54.48
N VAL A 189 0.50 14.77 53.34
CA VAL A 189 1.15 13.68 52.62
C VAL A 189 2.46 14.21 52.01
N PRO A 190 3.61 13.52 52.17
CA PRO A 190 4.94 14.08 51.90
C PRO A 190 5.11 14.66 50.50
N TYR A 191 4.49 14.04 49.49
CA TYR A 191 4.63 14.45 48.09
C TYR A 191 3.92 15.78 47.76
N ARG A 192 2.89 16.15 48.52
CA ARG A 192 2.07 17.35 48.27
C ARG A 192 2.75 18.63 48.74
N ALA A 193 3.78 18.52 49.59
CA ALA A 193 4.55 19.68 50.05
C ALA A 193 5.28 20.39 48.88
N GLU A 194 5.58 19.68 47.79
CA GLU A 194 6.34 20.21 46.67
C GLU A 194 5.56 20.31 45.35
N TYR A 195 4.51 19.49 45.15
CA TYR A 195 3.74 19.39 43.90
C TYR A 195 2.22 19.40 44.16
N GLU A 196 1.53 20.33 43.50
CA GLU A 196 0.08 20.37 43.40
C GLU A 196 -0.33 19.70 42.10
N VAL A 197 -0.67 18.40 42.19
CA VAL A 197 -1.06 17.58 41.04
C VAL A 197 -2.54 17.79 40.75
N ASP A 198 -2.85 18.05 39.49
CA ASP A 198 -4.22 18.13 39.00
C ASP A 198 -4.77 16.73 38.66
N PRO A 199 -5.82 16.26 39.36
CA PRO A 199 -6.41 14.94 39.13
C PRO A 199 -6.98 14.76 37.71
N GLU A 200 -7.53 15.82 37.11
CA GLU A 200 -8.12 15.76 35.76
C GLU A 200 -7.04 15.65 34.66
N GLY A 201 -5.82 16.06 34.97
CA GLY A 201 -4.67 16.00 34.08
C GLY A 201 -3.93 14.66 34.10
N LEU A 202 -4.35 13.69 34.93
CA LEU A 202 -3.72 12.37 35.02
C LEU A 202 -4.24 11.44 33.91
N VAL A 203 -3.33 10.97 33.05
CA VAL A 203 -3.63 9.99 31.99
C VAL A 203 -2.73 8.78 32.17
N ILE A 204 -3.32 7.58 32.23
CA ILE A 204 -2.59 6.31 32.29
C ILE A 204 -2.86 5.49 31.04
N LEU A 205 -1.80 4.97 30.44
CA LEU A 205 -1.81 4.17 29.23
C LEU A 205 -1.09 2.84 29.48
N GLU A 206 -1.59 1.77 28.87
CA GLU A 206 -0.91 0.49 28.86
C GLU A 206 0.38 0.56 28.03
N ALA A 207 1.46 0.01 28.56
CA ALA A 207 2.74 -0.10 27.88
C ALA A 207 3.33 -1.51 28.09
N SER A 208 4.45 -1.76 27.43
CA SER A 208 5.19 -3.01 27.51
C SER A 208 6.67 -2.75 27.80
N VAL A 209 7.38 -3.80 28.19
CA VAL A 209 8.85 -3.75 28.37
C VAL A 209 9.55 -3.37 27.05
N LYS A 210 8.98 -3.75 25.90
CA LYS A 210 9.50 -3.36 24.57
C LYS A 210 9.35 -1.87 24.31
N ASP A 211 8.25 -1.27 24.73
CA ASP A 211 8.01 0.18 24.59
C ASP A 211 9.03 0.98 25.42
N ILE A 212 9.32 0.53 26.65
CA ILE A 212 10.37 1.14 27.48
C ILE A 212 11.74 0.97 26.84
N ALA A 213 12.06 -0.23 26.32
CA ALA A 213 13.33 -0.46 25.64
C ALA A 213 13.48 0.44 24.39
N ALA A 214 12.40 0.62 23.63
CA ALA A 214 12.35 1.52 22.49
C ALA A 214 12.55 2.98 22.93
N LEU A 215 11.85 3.44 23.97
CA LEU A 215 12.01 4.77 24.54
C LEU A 215 13.46 5.00 24.99
N ASN A 216 14.01 4.09 25.80
CA ASN A 216 15.38 4.17 26.31
C ASN A 216 16.43 4.22 25.18
N SER A 217 16.22 3.49 24.07
CA SER A 217 17.12 3.53 22.92
C SER A 217 17.18 4.90 22.24
N THR A 218 16.11 5.70 22.36
CA THR A 218 16.02 7.03 21.75
C THR A 218 16.49 8.17 22.65
N LEU A 219 16.75 7.92 23.94
CA LEU A 219 17.08 8.98 24.90
C LEU A 219 18.40 9.72 24.58
N GLY A 220 19.28 9.12 23.76
CA GLY A 220 20.50 9.76 23.27
C GLY A 220 20.26 10.89 22.26
N CYS A 221 19.09 10.90 21.58
CA CYS A 221 18.64 11.99 20.72
C CYS A 221 17.15 12.23 21.01
N TYR A 222 16.88 13.02 22.04
CA TYR A 222 15.53 13.36 22.48
C TYR A 222 15.28 14.85 22.28
N ARG A 223 14.22 15.21 21.55
CA ARG A 223 13.88 16.62 21.24
C ARG A 223 12.44 16.91 21.58
N TYR A 224 12.23 17.70 22.63
CA TYR A 224 10.93 18.27 22.95
C TYR A 224 10.69 19.55 22.15
N SER A 225 9.49 19.75 21.63
CA SER A 225 9.09 20.96 20.89
C SER A 225 7.61 21.27 21.09
N TYR A 226 7.32 22.52 21.45
CA TYR A 226 5.97 23.04 21.49
C TYR A 226 5.66 23.84 20.21
N VAL A 227 4.46 23.66 19.65
CA VAL A 227 4.04 24.30 18.40
C VAL A 227 2.82 25.18 18.67
N GLY A 228 2.98 26.50 18.56
CA GLY A 228 1.89 27.45 18.78
C GLY A 228 0.83 27.41 17.67
N GLN A 229 -0.38 27.89 17.96
CA GLN A 229 -1.44 28.02 16.97
C GLN A 229 -1.00 28.93 15.80
N GLY A 230 -1.25 28.50 14.57
CA GLY A 230 -0.86 29.23 13.35
C GLY A 230 0.63 29.16 13.00
N GLN A 231 1.45 28.43 13.77
CA GLN A 231 2.85 28.22 13.47
C GLN A 231 3.08 26.90 12.74
N VAL A 232 3.98 26.93 11.76
CA VAL A 232 4.55 25.73 11.13
C VAL A 232 5.98 25.59 11.62
N LEU A 233 6.23 24.61 12.48
CA LEU A 233 7.56 24.38 13.03
C LEU A 233 8.29 23.33 12.19
N ARG A 234 9.40 23.73 11.55
CA ARG A 234 10.33 22.79 10.91
C ARG A 234 11.19 22.14 11.99
N LEU A 235 11.11 20.82 12.11
CA LEU A 235 11.89 20.06 13.08
C LEU A 235 13.32 19.94 12.59
N LYS A 236 14.28 20.21 13.49
CA LYS A 236 15.69 19.99 13.19
C LYS A 236 15.90 18.48 12.98
N GLY A 237 16.54 18.13 11.86
CA GLY A 237 16.77 16.76 11.40
C GLY A 237 17.52 15.87 12.39
N PRO A 238 17.53 14.55 12.15
CA PRO A 238 18.11 13.59 13.09
C PRO A 238 19.60 13.89 13.31
N ASP A 239 20.09 13.63 14.52
CA ASP A 239 21.53 13.65 14.76
C ASP A 239 22.15 12.44 14.05
N HIS A 240 22.98 12.67 13.03
CA HIS A 240 23.61 11.62 12.23
C HIS A 240 24.55 10.71 13.04
N LEU A 241 24.97 11.16 14.24
CA LEU A 241 25.76 10.39 15.20
C LEU A 241 24.90 9.40 16.00
N ALA A 242 23.59 9.64 16.10
CA ALA A 242 22.67 8.75 16.80
C ALA A 242 22.12 7.68 15.85
N SER A 243 21.90 6.47 16.37
CA SER A 243 21.22 5.40 15.63
C SER A 243 19.70 5.53 15.66
N SER A 244 19.17 6.35 16.56
CA SER A 244 17.75 6.67 16.67
C SER A 244 17.54 8.03 17.32
N CYS A 245 16.42 8.68 17.00
CA CYS A 245 16.03 9.97 17.55
C CYS A 245 14.52 10.02 17.78
N LEU A 246 14.09 10.68 18.85
CA LEU A 246 12.68 10.88 19.19
C LEU A 246 12.38 12.38 19.26
N TRP A 247 11.40 12.82 18.46
CA TRP A 247 10.76 14.13 18.60
C TRP A 247 9.48 13.98 19.39
N HIS A 248 9.39 14.67 20.53
CA HIS A 248 8.17 14.80 21.32
C HIS A 248 7.55 16.15 20.98
N LEU A 249 6.40 16.09 20.33
CA LEU A 249 5.67 17.25 19.84
C LEU A 249 4.45 17.49 20.72
N GLN A 250 4.29 18.74 21.16
CA GLN A 250 3.14 19.19 21.93
C GLN A 250 2.56 20.46 21.26
N GLY A 251 1.24 20.61 21.28
CA GLY A 251 0.53 21.80 20.80
C GLY A 251 -0.60 22.22 21.74
N PRO A 252 -1.47 23.13 21.30
CA PRO A 252 -2.63 23.58 22.06
C PRO A 252 -3.64 22.43 22.25
N LYS A 253 -4.20 22.28 23.46
CA LYS A 253 -5.04 21.13 23.85
C LYS A 253 -6.26 20.89 22.96
N ASP A 254 -6.83 21.97 22.40
CA ASP A 254 -8.05 21.90 21.57
C ASP A 254 -7.77 21.65 20.08
N LEU A 255 -6.50 21.47 19.70
CA LEU A 255 -6.06 21.25 18.33
C LEU A 255 -5.37 19.89 18.18
N MET A 256 -5.41 19.36 16.96
CA MET A 256 -4.64 18.17 16.56
C MET A 256 -3.30 18.59 15.98
N LEU A 257 -2.30 17.71 16.05
CA LEU A 257 -1.04 17.91 15.34
C LEU A 257 -1.09 17.25 13.95
N LYS A 258 -0.75 18.03 12.91
CA LYS A 258 -0.47 17.54 11.56
C LYS A 258 1.03 17.56 11.31
N LEU A 259 1.63 16.39 11.16
CA LEU A 259 3.02 16.21 10.77
C LEU A 259 3.11 16.08 9.25
N ARG A 260 4.07 16.77 8.63
CA ARG A 260 4.44 16.65 7.23
C ARG A 260 5.86 16.12 7.13
N LEU A 261 6.01 15.01 6.45
CA LEU A 261 7.27 14.37 6.09
C LEU A 261 7.49 14.56 4.60
N GLU A 262 8.63 15.13 4.23
CA GLU A 262 9.05 15.29 2.84
C GLU A 262 10.38 14.57 2.65
N TRP A 263 10.39 13.51 1.84
CA TRP A 263 11.61 12.80 1.49
C TRP A 263 12.43 13.65 0.51
N THR A 264 13.69 13.92 0.86
CA THR A 264 14.61 14.70 0.03
C THR A 264 15.44 13.81 -0.90
N LEU A 265 15.48 12.51 -0.61
CA LEU A 265 16.14 11.49 -1.42
C LEU A 265 15.08 10.59 -2.07
N ALA A 266 15.39 10.08 -3.26
CA ALA A 266 14.53 9.13 -3.96
C ALA A 266 14.54 7.74 -3.29
N GLU A 267 15.68 7.36 -2.70
CA GLU A 267 15.88 6.11 -1.99
C GLU A 267 16.57 6.35 -0.66
N CYS A 268 16.04 5.72 0.39
CA CYS A 268 16.68 5.60 1.69
C CYS A 268 16.12 4.37 2.39
N ARG A 269 16.82 3.86 3.40
CA ARG A 269 16.37 2.71 4.21
C ARG A 269 15.98 3.09 5.63
N ASP A 270 15.78 4.38 5.86
CA ASP A 270 15.42 4.92 7.16
C ASP A 270 13.97 4.58 7.47
N ARG A 271 13.67 4.51 8.78
CA ARG A 271 12.32 4.25 9.26
C ARG A 271 11.88 5.41 10.14
N LEU A 272 10.71 5.96 9.85
CA LEU A 272 10.01 6.87 10.74
C LEU A 272 8.71 6.23 11.22
N ALA A 273 8.52 6.21 12.53
CA ALA A 273 7.30 5.75 13.18
C ALA A 273 6.66 6.91 13.94
N MET A 274 5.39 7.20 13.65
CA MET A 274 4.63 8.25 14.31
C MET A 274 3.64 7.63 15.30
N TYR A 275 3.54 8.17 16.51
CA TYR A 275 2.72 7.68 17.61
C TYR A 275 1.78 8.77 18.10
N ASP A 276 0.58 8.37 18.50
CA ASP A 276 -0.51 9.25 18.93
C ASP A 276 -0.37 9.77 20.37
N VAL A 277 0.83 9.62 20.94
CA VAL A 277 1.17 9.90 22.34
C VAL A 277 2.63 10.33 22.44
N ALA A 278 3.04 10.83 23.62
CA ALA A 278 4.38 11.38 23.87
C ALA A 278 5.56 10.39 23.78
N GLY A 279 5.31 9.10 23.53
CA GLY A 279 6.35 8.06 23.51
C GLY A 279 6.06 6.94 22.53
N PRO A 280 7.03 6.04 22.29
CA PRO A 280 6.92 4.98 21.28
C PRO A 280 6.16 3.76 21.82
N LEU A 281 4.87 3.93 22.08
CA LEU A 281 3.99 2.85 22.54
C LEU A 281 3.43 2.09 21.33
N GLU A 282 3.74 0.80 21.16
CA GLU A 282 3.30 0.00 20.01
C GLU A 282 1.77 0.04 19.81
N LYS A 283 0.99 0.01 20.89
CA LYS A 283 -0.49 0.10 20.85
C LYS A 283 -1.03 1.45 20.38
N ARG A 284 -0.18 2.48 20.32
CA ARG A 284 -0.51 3.88 19.93
C ARG A 284 0.21 4.31 18.65
N LEU A 285 0.77 3.37 17.89
CA LEU A 285 1.39 3.64 16.59
C LEU A 285 0.32 4.09 15.58
N ILE A 286 0.51 5.27 14.97
CA ILE A 286 -0.34 5.78 13.89
C ILE A 286 0.05 5.13 12.57
N THR A 287 1.31 5.27 12.19
CA THR A 287 1.86 4.67 10.98
C THR A 287 3.38 4.56 11.08
N SER A 288 3.97 3.73 10.22
CA SER A 288 5.41 3.53 10.13
C SER A 288 5.81 3.55 8.66
N VAL A 289 6.47 4.63 8.24
CA VAL A 289 6.98 4.77 6.88
C VAL A 289 8.39 4.19 6.81
N TYR A 290 8.61 3.35 5.80
CA TYR A 290 9.88 2.68 5.57
C TYR A 290 10.44 3.10 4.22
N GLY A 291 11.63 3.68 4.27
CA GLY A 291 12.32 4.16 3.10
C GLY A 291 11.64 5.34 2.42
N CYS A 292 12.40 5.91 1.50
CA CYS A 292 11.95 7.01 0.68
C CYS A 292 11.07 6.46 -0.44
N SER A 293 9.87 7.01 -0.62
CA SER A 293 8.97 6.62 -1.72
C SER A 293 9.03 7.67 -2.82
N ARG A 294 9.23 7.22 -4.07
CA ARG A 294 9.12 8.08 -5.26
C ARG A 294 7.70 8.50 -5.56
N GLN A 295 6.76 7.58 -5.32
CA GLN A 295 5.35 7.78 -5.58
C GLN A 295 4.70 8.69 -4.51
N GLU A 296 5.21 8.63 -3.28
CA GLU A 296 4.74 9.44 -2.15
C GLU A 296 5.92 10.23 -1.53
N PRO A 297 6.43 11.27 -2.22
CA PRO A 297 7.55 12.07 -1.70
C PRO A 297 7.13 12.88 -0.47
N VAL A 298 5.84 13.17 -0.33
CA VAL A 298 5.28 13.92 0.80
C VAL A 298 4.21 13.06 1.48
N VAL A 299 4.41 12.81 2.77
CA VAL A 299 3.46 12.09 3.62
C VAL A 299 3.00 13.02 4.74
N GLU A 300 1.69 13.20 4.88
CA GLU A 300 1.10 13.99 5.95
C GLU A 300 0.32 13.09 6.91
N VAL A 301 0.54 13.24 8.23
CA VAL A 301 -0.01 12.35 9.27
C VAL A 301 -0.68 13.17 10.37
N LEU A 302 -1.92 12.82 10.71
CA LEU A 302 -2.69 13.45 11.78
C LEU A 302 -2.61 12.64 13.09
N ALA A 303 -2.32 13.33 14.18
CA ALA A 303 -2.59 12.82 15.53
C ALA A 303 -4.07 13.02 15.89
N SER A 304 -4.55 12.30 16.90
CA SER A 304 -5.87 12.48 17.51
C SER A 304 -5.99 13.72 18.36
N GLY A 305 -4.87 14.29 18.81
CA GLY A 305 -4.88 15.46 19.68
C GLY A 305 -3.57 16.24 19.64
N ALA A 306 -3.32 16.95 20.73
CA ALA A 306 -2.26 17.94 20.84
C ALA A 306 -0.86 17.34 21.09
N ILE A 307 -0.71 16.02 21.13
CA ILE A 307 0.55 15.34 21.46
C ILE A 307 0.85 14.29 20.39
N MET A 308 2.10 14.24 19.93
CA MET A 308 2.59 13.23 18.98
C MET A 308 4.06 12.92 19.29
N ALA A 309 4.47 11.67 19.11
CA ALA A 309 5.89 11.31 19.09
C ALA A 309 6.29 10.79 17.72
N VAL A 310 7.46 11.20 17.25
CA VAL A 310 8.05 10.70 16.00
C VAL A 310 9.37 10.04 16.36
N VAL A 311 9.54 8.77 16.00
CA VAL A 311 10.79 8.03 16.18
C VAL A 311 11.42 7.74 14.84
N TRP A 312 12.63 8.24 14.65
CA TRP A 312 13.50 7.87 13.54
C TRP A 312 14.47 6.78 13.96
N LYS A 313 14.66 5.79 13.10
CA LYS A 313 15.73 4.79 13.19
C LYS A 313 16.53 4.78 11.90
N LYS A 314 17.85 4.87 12.06
CA LYS A 314 18.81 4.88 10.95
C LYS A 314 18.78 3.54 10.20
N GLY A 315 18.62 3.60 8.88
CA GLY A 315 18.77 2.47 7.98
C GLY A 315 20.23 2.13 7.69
N LEU A 316 20.45 0.95 7.11
CA LEU A 316 21.76 0.58 6.55
C LEU A 316 22.12 1.55 5.42
N HIS A 317 23.29 2.20 5.51
CA HIS A 317 23.86 3.15 4.51
C HIS A 317 23.23 4.55 4.39
N SER A 318 22.51 5.04 5.42
CA SER A 318 22.03 6.43 5.45
C SER A 318 23.13 7.40 5.91
N TYR A 319 23.67 8.21 4.99
CA TYR A 319 24.80 9.13 5.25
C TYR A 319 24.41 10.63 5.26
N TYR A 320 23.17 10.97 4.87
CA TYR A 320 22.68 12.35 4.75
C TYR A 320 21.26 12.46 5.31
N ASP A 321 20.83 13.68 5.66
CA ASP A 321 19.44 13.96 6.08
C ASP A 321 18.47 13.59 4.95
N PRO A 322 17.76 12.44 5.03
CA PRO A 322 16.98 11.92 3.91
C PRO A 322 15.61 12.60 3.79
N PHE A 323 15.26 13.47 4.73
CA PHE A 323 13.93 14.03 4.84
C PHE A 323 13.88 15.37 5.59
N VAL A 324 12.80 16.10 5.37
CA VAL A 324 12.38 17.26 6.14
C VAL A 324 11.10 16.92 6.90
N LEU A 325 11.10 17.22 8.21
CA LEU A 325 9.90 17.16 9.03
C LEU A 325 9.41 18.57 9.36
N SER A 326 8.11 18.81 9.20
CA SER A 326 7.43 19.99 9.73
C SER A 326 6.14 19.58 10.44
N VAL A 327 5.75 20.35 11.44
CA VAL A 327 4.53 20.11 12.23
C VAL A 327 3.75 21.41 12.39
N GLN A 328 2.43 21.31 12.36
CA GLN A 328 1.53 22.43 12.61
C GLN A 328 0.29 21.96 13.39
N PRO A 329 -0.28 22.79 14.29
CA PRO A 329 -1.57 22.52 14.89
C PRO A 329 -2.70 22.79 13.89
N VAL A 330 -3.68 21.90 13.84
CA VAL A 330 -4.85 21.98 12.95
C VAL A 330 -6.13 21.73 13.74
N VAL A 331 -7.22 22.35 13.30
CA VAL A 331 -8.56 22.08 13.83
C VAL A 331 -9.07 20.73 13.32
N PHE A 332 -9.99 20.10 14.06
CA PHE A 332 -10.69 18.93 13.54
C PHE A 332 -11.61 19.35 12.38
N GLN A 333 -11.38 18.80 11.19
CA GLN A 333 -12.26 18.99 10.05
C GLN A 333 -13.41 17.97 10.13
N ALA A 334 -14.63 18.45 10.38
CA ALA A 334 -15.81 17.60 10.37
C ALA A 334 -15.98 16.92 9.01
N CYS A 335 -16.28 15.63 9.03
CA CYS A 335 -16.55 14.81 7.85
C CYS A 335 -17.98 14.24 7.87
N GLU A 336 -18.87 14.80 8.68
CA GLU A 336 -20.28 14.43 8.72
C GLU A 336 -21.08 15.28 7.73
N VAL A 337 -21.83 14.61 6.84
CA VAL A 337 -22.56 15.31 5.77
C VAL A 337 -23.91 14.63 5.54
N ASN A 338 -24.96 15.44 5.42
CA ASN A 338 -26.27 15.02 4.97
C ASN A 338 -26.48 15.50 3.54
N LEU A 339 -26.71 14.58 2.61
CA LEU A 339 -26.82 14.85 1.17
C LEU A 339 -28.13 14.30 0.61
N THR A 340 -28.78 15.07 -0.25
CA THR A 340 -29.91 14.62 -1.07
C THR A 340 -29.42 14.53 -2.50
N LEU A 341 -29.48 13.33 -3.09
CA LEU A 341 -28.97 13.06 -4.43
C LEU A 341 -29.96 13.56 -5.48
N ASP A 342 -29.44 14.17 -6.55
CA ASP A 342 -30.22 14.57 -7.72
C ASP A 342 -30.64 13.33 -8.51
N ASN A 343 -31.67 13.45 -9.35
CA ASN A 343 -32.05 12.37 -10.28
C ASN A 343 -31.11 12.34 -11.52
N ARG A 344 -29.81 12.12 -11.29
CA ARG A 344 -28.76 12.00 -12.31
C ARG A 344 -27.91 10.75 -12.03
N LEU A 345 -27.61 9.98 -13.07
CA LEU A 345 -26.81 8.75 -12.99
C LEU A 345 -25.30 8.99 -13.00
N ASP A 346 -24.87 10.19 -13.40
CA ASP A 346 -23.47 10.58 -13.36
C ASP A 346 -22.95 10.67 -11.91
N SER A 347 -21.63 10.61 -11.73
CA SER A 347 -21.00 10.87 -10.42
C SER A 347 -21.44 12.24 -9.89
N GLN A 348 -22.06 12.28 -8.71
CA GLN A 348 -22.64 13.50 -8.14
C GLN A 348 -21.70 14.23 -7.18
N GLY A 349 -20.66 13.57 -6.67
CA GLY A 349 -19.69 14.21 -5.80
C GLY A 349 -18.69 13.24 -5.18
N VAL A 350 -18.00 13.71 -4.14
CA VAL A 350 -16.91 13.00 -3.48
C VAL A 350 -17.07 13.05 -1.95
N LEU A 351 -16.86 11.91 -1.29
CA LEU A 351 -16.69 11.79 0.15
C LEU A 351 -15.22 11.54 0.45
N SER A 352 -14.69 12.14 1.52
CA SER A 352 -13.29 11.95 1.89
C SER A 352 -13.05 12.03 3.40
N THR A 353 -11.99 11.39 3.86
CA THR A 353 -11.49 11.57 5.23
C THR A 353 -10.96 13.00 5.45
N PRO A 354 -10.93 13.51 6.70
CA PRO A 354 -10.36 14.82 7.03
C PRO A 354 -8.96 15.02 6.43
N TYR A 355 -8.69 16.19 5.85
CA TYR A 355 -7.40 16.56 5.24
C TYR A 355 -6.86 15.60 4.17
N PHE A 356 -7.71 14.86 3.43
CA PHE A 356 -7.27 14.03 2.30
C PHE A 356 -6.25 14.80 1.41
N PRO A 357 -5.10 14.21 1.05
CA PRO A 357 -4.73 12.79 1.16
C PRO A 357 -4.01 12.38 2.46
N SER A 358 -3.97 13.24 3.49
CA SER A 358 -3.29 12.96 4.77
C SER A 358 -3.78 11.65 5.41
N TYR A 359 -2.88 10.95 6.11
CA TYR A 359 -3.27 9.85 6.99
C TYR A 359 -4.26 10.37 8.03
N TYR A 360 -5.41 9.71 8.10
CA TYR A 360 -6.46 10.10 9.03
C TYR A 360 -6.04 9.76 10.47
N SER A 361 -6.62 10.49 11.42
CA SER A 361 -6.34 10.33 12.84
C SER A 361 -6.90 9.00 13.39
N PRO A 362 -6.25 8.38 14.37
CA PRO A 362 -6.77 7.21 15.11
C PRO A 362 -8.18 7.36 15.70
N GLN A 363 -8.65 8.58 15.95
CA GLN A 363 -10.00 8.87 16.48
C GLN A 363 -10.97 9.39 15.41
N THR A 364 -10.67 9.17 14.12
CA THR A 364 -11.54 9.61 13.03
C THR A 364 -12.87 8.84 13.04
N HIS A 365 -13.97 9.60 13.07
CA HIS A 365 -15.33 9.12 12.90
C HIS A 365 -16.05 10.02 11.88
N CYS A 366 -16.43 9.45 10.73
CA CYS A 366 -17.21 10.14 9.69
C CYS A 366 -18.55 9.44 9.53
N SER A 367 -19.63 10.22 9.45
CA SER A 367 -21.00 9.73 9.21
C SER A 367 -21.60 10.48 8.02
N TRP A 368 -21.87 9.76 6.93
CA TRP A 368 -22.51 10.30 5.74
C TRP A 368 -23.92 9.76 5.61
N HIS A 369 -24.92 10.64 5.59
CA HIS A 369 -26.30 10.29 5.36
C HIS A 369 -26.72 10.77 3.97
N LEU A 370 -26.99 9.83 3.06
CA LEU A 370 -27.40 10.12 1.69
C LEU A 370 -28.86 9.74 1.50
N THR A 371 -29.63 10.62 0.87
CA THR A 371 -31.04 10.36 0.52
C THR A 371 -31.17 10.23 -1.00
N VAL A 372 -31.64 9.08 -1.45
CA VAL A 372 -31.87 8.74 -2.86
C VAL A 372 -33.26 9.22 -3.30
N PRO A 373 -33.45 9.75 -4.52
CA PRO A 373 -34.73 10.35 -4.96
C PRO A 373 -35.86 9.33 -5.18
N SER A 374 -35.56 8.08 -5.54
CA SER A 374 -36.53 6.99 -5.73
C SER A 374 -35.94 5.67 -5.24
N LEU A 375 -36.81 4.72 -4.86
CA LEU A 375 -36.42 3.34 -4.56
C LEU A 375 -35.98 2.57 -5.82
N ASP A 376 -36.21 3.09 -7.02
CA ASP A 376 -35.70 2.48 -8.27
C ASP A 376 -34.18 2.62 -8.41
N TYR A 377 -33.58 3.57 -7.70
CA TYR A 377 -32.15 3.84 -7.72
C TYR A 377 -31.43 3.21 -6.52
N GLY A 378 -30.22 2.72 -6.76
CA GLY A 378 -29.24 2.36 -5.74
C GLY A 378 -28.11 3.38 -5.69
N LEU A 379 -27.27 3.28 -4.66
CA LEU A 379 -26.07 4.12 -4.50
C LEU A 379 -24.83 3.32 -4.86
N ALA A 380 -24.00 3.83 -5.76
CA ALA A 380 -22.69 3.28 -6.06
C ALA A 380 -21.60 4.16 -5.44
N LEU A 381 -20.62 3.51 -4.81
CA LEU A 381 -19.43 4.12 -4.22
C LEU A 381 -18.20 3.62 -4.96
N TRP A 382 -17.56 4.47 -5.75
CA TRP A 382 -16.34 4.16 -6.48
C TRP A 382 -15.11 4.57 -5.65
N PHE A 383 -14.22 3.62 -5.44
CA PHE A 383 -13.01 3.78 -4.67
C PHE A 383 -11.78 3.73 -5.57
N ASP A 384 -10.90 4.71 -5.39
CA ASP A 384 -9.58 4.76 -6.00
C ASP A 384 -8.56 4.08 -5.07
N ALA A 385 -7.86 3.07 -5.59
CA ALA A 385 -6.86 2.29 -4.88
C ALA A 385 -7.26 1.77 -3.48
N TYR A 386 -8.55 1.46 -3.30
CA TYR A 386 -9.11 1.03 -2.03
C TYR A 386 -10.29 0.10 -2.29
N ALA A 387 -10.44 -0.96 -1.51
CA ALA A 387 -11.56 -1.87 -1.59
C ALA A 387 -12.13 -2.19 -0.22
N LEU A 388 -13.39 -2.58 -0.21
CA LEU A 388 -14.08 -3.03 0.97
C LEU A 388 -14.14 -4.55 0.98
N ARG A 389 -13.77 -5.15 2.11
CA ARG A 389 -13.86 -6.60 2.28
C ARG A 389 -14.57 -6.94 3.58
N ARG A 390 -15.41 -7.98 3.55
CA ARG A 390 -15.93 -8.58 4.78
C ARG A 390 -14.77 -9.18 5.57
N GLN A 391 -14.65 -8.79 6.83
CA GLN A 391 -13.62 -9.30 7.73
C GLN A 391 -14.24 -10.25 8.75
N LYS A 392 -13.47 -11.25 9.18
CA LYS A 392 -13.87 -12.11 10.30
C LYS A 392 -14.07 -11.24 11.55
N TYR A 393 -15.14 -11.51 12.31
CA TYR A 393 -15.52 -10.66 13.45
C TYR A 393 -14.38 -10.42 14.46
N ASP A 394 -13.49 -11.40 14.62
CA ASP A 394 -12.40 -11.38 15.61
C ASP A 394 -11.19 -10.52 15.22
N LEU A 395 -11.14 -9.97 14.00
CA LEU A 395 -10.00 -9.17 13.53
C LEU A 395 -10.36 -7.68 13.42
N PRO A 396 -9.50 -6.76 13.91
CA PRO A 396 -9.69 -5.33 13.71
C PRO A 396 -9.41 -4.91 12.25
N CYS A 397 -10.03 -3.83 11.81
CA CYS A 397 -9.71 -3.21 10.51
C CYS A 397 -8.48 -2.29 10.67
N THR A 398 -7.41 -2.53 9.90
CA THR A 398 -6.17 -1.72 9.94
C THR A 398 -6.16 -0.55 8.96
N GLN A 399 -7.12 -0.49 8.04
CA GLN A 399 -7.26 0.57 7.04
C GLN A 399 -8.63 1.26 7.16
N GLY A 400 -9.23 1.24 8.35
CA GLY A 400 -10.54 1.81 8.63
C GLY A 400 -11.67 0.79 8.48
N GLN A 401 -12.67 0.93 9.34
CA GLN A 401 -13.92 0.17 9.32
C GLN A 401 -15.02 0.99 8.66
N TRP A 402 -15.74 0.35 7.75
CA TRP A 402 -16.93 0.87 7.10
C TRP A 402 -18.16 0.14 7.63
N THR A 403 -19.17 0.88 8.04
CA THR A 403 -20.50 0.32 8.31
C THR A 403 -21.49 0.88 7.31
N ILE A 404 -21.98 0.02 6.42
CA ILE A 404 -22.92 0.37 5.35
C ILE A 404 -24.15 -0.51 5.53
N GLN A 405 -25.33 0.07 5.77
CA GLN A 405 -26.57 -0.69 6.01
C GLN A 405 -26.40 -1.85 7.03
N ASN A 406 -25.77 -1.58 8.19
CA ASN A 406 -25.43 -2.56 9.23
C ASN A 406 -24.42 -3.66 8.85
N ARG A 407 -23.82 -3.61 7.65
CA ARG A 407 -22.71 -4.50 7.26
C ARG A 407 -21.37 -3.90 7.69
N ARG A 408 -20.61 -4.64 8.49
CA ARG A 408 -19.22 -4.31 8.84
C ARG A 408 -18.28 -4.75 7.72
N LEU A 409 -17.57 -3.79 7.12
CA LEU A 409 -16.57 -4.00 6.09
C LEU A 409 -15.24 -3.37 6.55
N CYS A 410 -14.12 -3.95 6.18
CA CYS A 410 -12.80 -3.36 6.40
C CYS A 410 -12.23 -2.87 5.08
N GLY A 411 -11.53 -1.73 5.15
CA GLY A 411 -10.71 -1.26 4.06
C GLY A 411 -9.52 -2.15 3.75
N LEU A 412 -9.13 -2.18 2.48
CA LEU A 412 -7.90 -2.78 1.99
C LEU A 412 -7.36 -1.88 0.87
N ARG A 413 -6.06 -1.59 0.89
CA ARG A 413 -5.39 -0.93 -0.23
C ARG A 413 -5.18 -1.95 -1.35
N ILE A 414 -5.70 -1.66 -2.53
CA ILE A 414 -5.51 -2.45 -3.75
C ILE A 414 -5.22 -1.48 -4.89
N LEU A 415 -4.62 -1.90 -5.99
CA LEU A 415 -4.39 -1.02 -7.15
C LEU A 415 -5.57 -1.02 -8.15
N GLN A 416 -6.42 -2.04 -8.08
CA GLN A 416 -7.55 -2.18 -9.00
C GLN A 416 -8.72 -1.28 -8.56
N PRO A 417 -9.47 -0.71 -9.53
CA PRO A 417 -10.70 0.01 -9.22
C PRO A 417 -11.71 -0.92 -8.54
N TYR A 418 -12.50 -0.36 -7.63
CA TYR A 418 -13.53 -1.10 -6.88
C TYR A 418 -14.75 -0.21 -6.69
N ALA A 419 -15.94 -0.79 -6.86
CA ALA A 419 -17.20 -0.13 -6.62
C ALA A 419 -18.07 -0.94 -5.64
N GLU A 420 -18.45 -0.35 -4.51
CA GLU A 420 -19.47 -0.94 -3.63
C GLU A 420 -20.84 -0.43 -4.07
N ARG A 421 -21.71 -1.34 -4.53
CA ARG A 421 -23.09 -1.04 -4.92
C ARG A 421 -24.04 -1.37 -3.78
N ILE A 422 -24.84 -0.38 -3.39
CA ILE A 422 -25.72 -0.40 -2.25
C ILE A 422 -27.17 -0.34 -2.74
N PRO A 423 -27.92 -1.46 -2.71
CA PRO A 423 -29.32 -1.47 -3.09
C PRO A 423 -30.17 -0.75 -2.03
N VAL A 424 -31.20 -0.02 -2.47
CA VAL A 424 -32.15 0.69 -1.62
C VAL A 424 -33.47 -0.07 -1.64
N VAL A 425 -33.83 -0.71 -0.53
CA VAL A 425 -34.99 -1.63 -0.51
C VAL A 425 -36.20 -1.02 0.21
N ALA A 426 -35.98 -0.27 1.29
CA ALA A 426 -37.08 0.17 2.18
C ALA A 426 -37.08 1.67 2.47
N THR A 427 -35.92 2.27 2.67
CA THR A 427 -35.78 3.67 3.06
C THR A 427 -34.88 4.40 2.08
N ALA A 428 -35.35 5.54 1.55
CA ALA A 428 -34.55 6.40 0.68
C ALA A 428 -33.22 6.86 1.32
N GLY A 429 -33.13 6.85 2.65
CA GLY A 429 -31.91 7.18 3.39
C GLY A 429 -30.93 6.01 3.52
N ILE A 430 -29.68 6.25 3.18
CA ILE A 430 -28.52 5.36 3.37
C ILE A 430 -27.54 6.05 4.32
N THR A 431 -27.14 5.35 5.37
CA THR A 431 -26.09 5.81 6.29
C THR A 431 -24.80 5.02 6.04
N ILE A 432 -23.70 5.73 5.86
CA ILE A 432 -22.35 5.19 5.69
C ILE A 432 -21.48 5.78 6.80
N ASN A 433 -20.93 4.93 7.67
CA ASN A 433 -19.96 5.39 8.66
C ASN A 433 -18.58 4.83 8.37
N PHE A 434 -17.57 5.69 8.52
CA PHE A 434 -16.16 5.35 8.48
C PHE A 434 -15.55 5.60 9.86
N THR A 435 -14.89 4.60 10.43
CA THR A 435 -14.31 4.65 11.77
C THR A 435 -12.94 4.03 11.82
N SER A 436 -12.01 4.67 12.54
CA SER A 436 -10.74 4.03 12.89
C SER A 436 -10.89 3.20 14.15
N GLN A 437 -10.74 1.87 14.05
CA GLN A 437 -10.92 0.97 15.21
C GLN A 437 -9.67 0.85 16.08
N ILE A 438 -8.49 1.09 15.50
CA ILE A 438 -7.20 0.91 16.13
C ILE A 438 -6.33 2.15 15.86
N SER A 439 -5.23 2.28 16.59
CA SER A 439 -4.32 3.40 16.37
C SER A 439 -3.61 3.35 15.02
N LEU A 440 -3.39 2.15 14.46
CA LEU A 440 -2.73 2.02 13.16
C LEU A 440 -3.69 2.46 12.04
N THR A 441 -3.41 3.60 11.43
CA THR A 441 -4.21 4.20 10.35
C THR A 441 -3.50 4.10 8.99
N GLY A 442 -4.29 4.28 7.93
CA GLY A 442 -3.81 4.36 6.55
C GLY A 442 -3.83 5.78 5.98
N PRO A 443 -3.35 5.96 4.74
CA PRO A 443 -3.51 7.24 4.03
C PRO A 443 -4.99 7.59 3.88
N GLY A 444 -5.28 8.87 3.62
CA GLY A 444 -6.66 9.34 3.45
C GLY A 444 -7.42 8.56 2.38
N VAL A 445 -8.74 8.45 2.56
CA VAL A 445 -9.62 7.77 1.60
C VAL A 445 -10.50 8.80 0.91
N ARG A 446 -10.68 8.62 -0.41
CA ARG A 446 -11.56 9.40 -1.27
C ARG A 446 -12.50 8.43 -2.00
N VAL A 447 -13.78 8.77 -2.06
CA VAL A 447 -14.83 7.94 -2.65
C VAL A 447 -15.73 8.80 -3.51
N HIS A 448 -15.88 8.45 -4.78
CA HIS A 448 -16.85 9.07 -5.67
C HIS A 448 -18.21 8.39 -5.48
N TYR A 449 -19.30 9.15 -5.48
CA TYR A 449 -20.64 8.61 -5.29
C TYR A 449 -21.60 9.06 -6.37
N GLY A 450 -22.61 8.24 -6.64
CA GLY A 450 -23.59 8.46 -7.71
C GLY A 450 -24.68 7.40 -7.70
N LEU A 451 -25.72 7.63 -8.48
CA LEU A 451 -26.87 6.74 -8.56
C LEU A 451 -26.67 5.69 -9.65
N TYR A 452 -27.22 4.50 -9.43
CA TYR A 452 -27.39 3.49 -10.48
C TYR A 452 -28.82 2.97 -10.49
N ASN A 453 -29.34 2.53 -11.63
CA ASN A 453 -30.67 1.93 -11.71
C ASN A 453 -30.61 0.49 -11.14
N GLN A 454 -31.44 0.14 -10.16
CA GLN A 454 -31.40 -1.19 -9.53
C GLN A 454 -31.84 -2.31 -10.49
N SER A 455 -32.69 -2.00 -11.47
CA SER A 455 -33.13 -2.97 -12.49
C SER A 455 -32.05 -3.27 -13.53
N ASP A 456 -31.19 -2.29 -13.81
CA ASP A 456 -30.08 -2.40 -14.75
C ASP A 456 -28.87 -1.61 -14.23
N PRO A 457 -28.03 -2.22 -13.37
CA PRO A 457 -26.91 -1.53 -12.74
C PRO A 457 -25.77 -1.15 -13.69
N CYS A 458 -25.70 -1.79 -14.86
CA CYS A 458 -24.66 -1.61 -15.87
C CYS A 458 -25.31 -1.61 -17.27
N PRO A 459 -25.98 -0.52 -17.67
CA PRO A 459 -26.62 -0.45 -18.98
C PRO A 459 -25.61 -0.68 -20.10
N GLY A 460 -25.78 -1.78 -20.86
CA GLY A 460 -24.89 -2.16 -21.98
C GLY A 460 -23.57 -2.83 -21.58
N GLU A 461 -23.32 -3.09 -20.30
CA GLU A 461 -22.09 -3.70 -19.78
C GLU A 461 -22.42 -4.84 -18.77
N PHE A 462 -21.44 -5.70 -18.48
CA PHE A 462 -21.56 -6.77 -17.50
C PHE A 462 -21.15 -6.29 -16.10
N LEU A 463 -21.96 -6.61 -15.08
CA LEU A 463 -21.62 -6.32 -13.69
C LEU A 463 -20.73 -7.42 -13.09
N CYS A 464 -19.48 -7.09 -12.80
CA CYS A 464 -18.59 -7.96 -12.03
C CYS A 464 -19.04 -8.07 -10.58
N SER A 465 -19.58 -9.23 -10.18
CA SER A 465 -20.11 -9.43 -8.82
C SER A 465 -19.08 -9.33 -7.69
N VAL A 466 -17.77 -9.41 -8.00
CA VAL A 466 -16.67 -9.46 -7.02
C VAL A 466 -16.20 -8.06 -6.61
N ASN A 467 -16.12 -7.13 -7.56
CA ASN A 467 -15.60 -5.77 -7.36
C ASN A 467 -16.60 -4.66 -7.76
N GLY A 468 -17.79 -5.03 -8.24
CA GLY A 468 -18.90 -4.12 -8.57
C GLY A 468 -18.70 -3.25 -9.81
N LEU A 469 -17.62 -3.48 -10.57
CA LEU A 469 -17.33 -2.75 -11.81
C LEU A 469 -18.27 -3.19 -12.93
N CYS A 470 -18.61 -2.25 -13.81
CA CYS A 470 -19.18 -2.56 -15.11
C CYS A 470 -18.03 -2.75 -16.10
N VAL A 471 -18.06 -3.84 -16.84
CA VAL A 471 -17.03 -4.21 -17.82
C VAL A 471 -17.69 -4.67 -19.12
N PRO A 472 -17.00 -4.56 -20.26
CA PRO A 472 -17.34 -5.29 -21.48
C PRO A 472 -17.84 -6.72 -21.24
N ALA A 473 -18.89 -7.13 -21.94
CA ALA A 473 -19.39 -8.51 -21.88
C ALA A 473 -18.97 -9.27 -23.14
N CYS A 474 -18.45 -10.49 -23.00
CA CYS A 474 -18.11 -11.36 -24.12
C CYS A 474 -17.16 -10.73 -25.17
N ASP A 475 -16.21 -9.91 -24.72
CA ASP A 475 -15.23 -9.25 -25.57
C ASP A 475 -13.93 -10.06 -25.79
N GLY A 476 -13.86 -11.24 -25.15
CA GLY A 476 -12.71 -12.13 -25.21
C GLY A 476 -11.61 -11.78 -24.20
N VAL A 477 -11.83 -10.78 -23.34
CA VAL A 477 -10.91 -10.35 -22.27
C VAL A 477 -11.56 -10.64 -20.91
N LYS A 478 -10.80 -11.20 -19.97
CA LYS A 478 -11.30 -11.48 -18.61
C LYS A 478 -11.16 -10.25 -17.72
N ASP A 479 -11.97 -9.23 -17.93
CA ASP A 479 -11.98 -8.00 -17.15
C ASP A 479 -12.40 -8.23 -15.69
N CYS A 480 -13.38 -9.12 -15.46
CA CYS A 480 -13.73 -9.51 -14.11
C CYS A 480 -12.60 -10.36 -13.49
N PRO A 481 -12.26 -10.17 -12.20
CA PRO A 481 -11.21 -10.96 -11.53
C PRO A 481 -11.43 -12.48 -11.55
N ASN A 482 -12.68 -12.93 -11.69
CA ASN A 482 -13.07 -14.34 -11.80
C ASN A 482 -13.45 -14.77 -13.24
N GLY A 483 -13.33 -13.85 -14.20
CA GLY A 483 -13.65 -14.03 -15.61
C GLY A 483 -15.11 -14.44 -15.86
N LEU A 484 -16.07 -13.89 -15.11
CA LEU A 484 -17.51 -14.19 -15.27
C LEU A 484 -18.14 -13.53 -16.51
N ASP A 485 -17.66 -12.35 -16.86
CA ASP A 485 -17.93 -11.60 -18.09
C ASP A 485 -17.75 -12.45 -19.37
N GLU A 486 -16.81 -13.39 -19.34
CA GLU A 486 -16.51 -14.27 -20.47
C GLU A 486 -17.15 -15.67 -20.39
N ARG A 487 -18.07 -15.89 -19.43
CA ARG A 487 -18.80 -17.15 -19.27
C ARG A 487 -20.15 -17.10 -19.96
N ASN A 488 -20.58 -18.23 -20.50
CA ASN A 488 -21.87 -18.40 -21.20
C ASN A 488 -22.06 -17.47 -22.42
N CYS A 489 -20.99 -16.95 -23.00
CA CYS A 489 -21.01 -16.26 -24.28
C CYS A 489 -21.29 -17.26 -25.42
N VAL A 490 -22.32 -16.99 -26.24
CA VAL A 490 -22.55 -17.74 -27.49
C VAL A 490 -21.48 -17.36 -28.52
N CYS A 491 -21.33 -16.05 -28.72
CA CYS A 491 -20.34 -15.45 -29.60
C CYS A 491 -19.36 -14.63 -28.75
N ARG A 492 -18.09 -15.05 -28.69
CA ARG A 492 -17.02 -14.30 -28.02
C ARG A 492 -16.32 -13.41 -29.03
N ALA A 493 -16.20 -12.11 -28.73
CA ALA A 493 -15.55 -11.12 -29.59
C ALA A 493 -16.06 -11.14 -31.05
N THR A 494 -17.33 -11.50 -31.24
CA THR A 494 -17.99 -11.73 -32.54
C THR A 494 -19.44 -11.28 -32.46
N PHE A 495 -20.03 -10.92 -33.60
CA PHE A 495 -21.43 -10.49 -33.67
C PHE A 495 -22.36 -11.71 -33.82
N GLN A 496 -23.43 -11.75 -33.02
CA GLN A 496 -24.42 -12.82 -33.07
C GLN A 496 -25.59 -12.44 -33.98
N CYS A 497 -25.82 -13.23 -35.03
CA CYS A 497 -26.96 -13.09 -35.93
C CYS A 497 -28.30 -13.37 -35.19
N LYS A 498 -29.33 -12.56 -35.46
CA LYS A 498 -30.61 -12.59 -34.70
C LYS A 498 -31.41 -13.90 -34.84
N GLU A 499 -31.36 -14.55 -36.01
CA GLU A 499 -32.27 -15.66 -36.33
C GLU A 499 -31.69 -17.04 -35.97
N ASP A 500 -30.45 -17.32 -36.39
CA ASP A 500 -29.80 -18.62 -36.23
C ASP A 500 -28.74 -18.65 -35.12
N SER A 501 -28.48 -17.50 -34.47
CA SER A 501 -27.40 -17.33 -33.48
C SER A 501 -26.01 -17.69 -34.01
N THR A 502 -25.80 -17.61 -35.33
CA THR A 502 -24.46 -17.74 -35.90
C THR A 502 -23.58 -16.56 -35.52
N CYS A 503 -22.29 -16.81 -35.38
CA CYS A 503 -21.31 -15.79 -34.99
C CYS A 503 -20.50 -15.36 -36.22
N ILE A 504 -20.57 -14.07 -36.56
CA ILE A 504 -19.75 -13.47 -37.61
C ILE A 504 -18.67 -12.59 -36.98
N SER A 505 -17.54 -12.39 -37.67
CA SER A 505 -16.48 -11.52 -37.17
C SER A 505 -16.96 -10.05 -37.14
N LEU A 506 -16.55 -9.27 -36.14
CA LEU A 506 -16.99 -7.89 -35.99
C LEU A 506 -16.78 -7.02 -37.25
N PRO A 507 -15.64 -7.07 -37.97
CA PRO A 507 -15.43 -6.28 -39.19
C PRO A 507 -16.42 -6.53 -40.33
N LYS A 508 -17.21 -7.62 -40.25
CA LYS A 508 -18.28 -7.95 -41.21
C LYS A 508 -19.62 -7.26 -40.89
N VAL A 509 -19.74 -6.62 -39.73
CA VAL A 509 -20.94 -5.89 -39.35
C VAL A 509 -20.96 -4.54 -40.07
N CYS A 510 -22.04 -4.26 -40.79
CA CYS A 510 -22.22 -3.03 -41.56
C CYS A 510 -21.20 -2.89 -42.69
N ASP A 511 -20.81 -4.01 -43.32
CA ASP A 511 -19.85 -4.03 -44.42
C ASP A 511 -20.50 -3.95 -45.82
N GLY A 512 -21.84 -3.94 -45.86
CA GLY A 512 -22.68 -3.90 -47.05
C GLY A 512 -23.05 -5.27 -47.61
N GLN A 513 -22.60 -6.38 -47.00
CA GLN A 513 -22.93 -7.75 -47.40
C GLN A 513 -23.72 -8.45 -46.29
N PRO A 514 -24.87 -9.09 -46.60
CA PRO A 514 -25.60 -9.86 -45.61
C PRO A 514 -24.86 -11.17 -45.32
N ASP A 515 -24.02 -11.18 -44.29
CA ASP A 515 -23.36 -12.38 -43.77
C ASP A 515 -24.28 -13.18 -42.83
N CYS A 516 -25.24 -12.51 -42.17
CA CYS A 516 -26.33 -13.20 -41.49
C CYS A 516 -27.42 -13.65 -42.48
N LEU A 517 -28.08 -14.79 -42.21
CA LEU A 517 -29.15 -15.32 -43.08
C LEU A 517 -30.28 -14.32 -43.37
N ASN A 518 -30.58 -13.43 -42.41
CA ASN A 518 -31.61 -12.39 -42.52
C ASN A 518 -31.05 -10.99 -42.80
N GLY A 519 -29.73 -10.83 -42.97
CA GLY A 519 -29.08 -9.52 -43.09
C GLY A 519 -29.14 -8.66 -41.82
N SER A 520 -29.33 -9.27 -40.63
CA SER A 520 -29.42 -8.52 -39.36
C SER A 520 -28.13 -7.79 -38.95
N ASP A 521 -27.00 -8.20 -39.51
CA ASP A 521 -25.71 -7.52 -39.47
C ASP A 521 -25.72 -6.18 -40.22
N GLU A 522 -26.50 -6.07 -41.29
CA GLU A 522 -26.60 -4.87 -42.13
C GLU A 522 -27.77 -3.94 -41.76
N GLU A 523 -28.56 -4.29 -40.75
CA GLU A 523 -29.63 -3.44 -40.21
C GLU A 523 -29.09 -2.35 -39.27
N GLN A 524 -29.70 -1.16 -39.29
CA GLN A 524 -29.46 -0.05 -38.36
C GLN A 524 -28.01 0.48 -38.34
N CYS A 525 -27.29 0.37 -39.45
CA CYS A 525 -25.91 0.83 -39.54
C CYS A 525 -25.74 2.36 -39.51
N GLN A 526 -26.79 3.12 -39.88
CA GLN A 526 -26.80 4.59 -39.89
C GLN A 526 -27.76 5.20 -38.83
N GLU A 527 -28.40 4.34 -38.04
CA GLU A 527 -29.29 4.75 -36.96
C GLU A 527 -28.60 4.61 -35.62
N GLY A 528 -28.92 5.49 -34.67
CA GLY A 528 -28.41 5.37 -33.32
C GLY A 528 -28.90 4.09 -32.67
N VAL A 529 -27.97 3.22 -32.27
CA VAL A 529 -28.26 1.99 -31.53
C VAL A 529 -28.02 2.20 -30.03
N PRO A 530 -28.60 1.37 -29.15
CA PRO A 530 -28.20 1.35 -27.75
C PRO A 530 -26.69 1.08 -27.62
N CYS A 531 -26.01 1.89 -26.81
CA CYS A 531 -24.59 1.72 -26.58
C CYS A 531 -24.30 0.37 -25.92
N GLY A 532 -23.29 -0.33 -26.44
CA GLY A 532 -22.75 -1.55 -25.88
C GLY A 532 -21.24 -1.61 -26.06
N THR A 533 -20.67 -2.76 -25.76
CA THR A 533 -19.22 -2.99 -25.75
C THR A 533 -18.51 -2.62 -27.07
N PHE A 534 -19.10 -2.96 -28.21
CA PHE A 534 -18.48 -2.78 -29.53
C PHE A 534 -19.06 -1.60 -30.33
N THR A 535 -19.95 -0.81 -29.74
CA THR A 535 -20.51 0.36 -30.40
C THR A 535 -19.61 1.57 -30.17
N PHE A 536 -19.43 2.40 -31.17
CA PHE A 536 -18.74 3.68 -31.01
C PHE A 536 -19.70 4.74 -30.48
N GLN A 537 -19.30 5.47 -29.43
CA GLN A 537 -20.09 6.56 -28.88
C GLN A 537 -19.65 7.89 -29.50
N CYS A 538 -20.59 8.57 -30.14
CA CYS A 538 -20.43 9.90 -30.72
C CYS A 538 -20.42 10.98 -29.64
N GLU A 539 -20.00 12.20 -29.98
CA GLU A 539 -19.96 13.34 -29.05
C GLU A 539 -21.36 13.72 -28.54
N ASP A 540 -22.40 13.59 -29.38
CA ASP A 540 -23.81 13.77 -29.01
C ASP A 540 -24.39 12.65 -28.10
N ARG A 541 -23.56 11.67 -27.70
CA ARG A 541 -23.88 10.47 -26.91
C ARG A 541 -24.73 9.42 -27.62
N SER A 542 -25.00 9.57 -28.92
CA SER A 542 -25.54 8.47 -29.73
C SER A 542 -24.47 7.40 -29.97
N CYS A 543 -24.88 6.18 -30.31
CA CYS A 543 -23.96 5.08 -30.57
C CYS A 543 -24.16 4.47 -31.96
N VAL A 544 -23.06 4.13 -32.60
CA VAL A 544 -23.00 3.54 -33.95
C VAL A 544 -22.71 2.04 -33.83
N LYS A 545 -23.47 1.23 -34.58
CA LYS A 545 -23.35 -0.24 -34.60
C LYS A 545 -22.06 -0.74 -35.27
N LYS A 546 -21.63 -0.04 -36.31
CA LYS A 546 -20.43 -0.35 -37.09
C LYS A 546 -19.19 -0.30 -36.19
N PRO A 547 -18.33 -1.32 -36.19
CA PRO A 547 -17.11 -1.33 -35.39
C PRO A 547 -16.03 -0.45 -36.03
N ASN A 548 -15.24 0.21 -35.18
CA ASN A 548 -14.13 1.09 -35.56
C ASN A 548 -14.48 2.17 -36.61
N PRO A 549 -15.58 2.96 -36.45
CA PRO A 549 -15.96 3.98 -37.42
C PRO A 549 -15.02 5.19 -37.42
N GLN A 550 -14.24 5.38 -36.36
CA GLN A 550 -13.33 6.51 -36.19
C GLN A 550 -12.35 6.67 -37.36
N CYS A 551 -12.39 7.84 -38.00
CA CYS A 551 -11.49 8.26 -39.08
C CYS A 551 -11.42 7.29 -40.26
N ASP A 552 -12.56 6.74 -40.65
CA ASP A 552 -12.69 5.83 -41.77
C ASP A 552 -13.05 6.52 -43.10
N GLY A 553 -13.37 7.82 -43.04
CA GLY A 553 -13.70 8.67 -44.17
C GLY A 553 -15.19 8.79 -44.46
N ARG A 554 -16.06 8.17 -43.64
CA ARG A 554 -17.52 8.26 -43.75
C ARG A 554 -18.09 8.74 -42.41
N PRO A 555 -18.88 9.82 -42.38
CA PRO A 555 -19.54 10.24 -41.13
C PRO A 555 -20.66 9.25 -40.80
N ASP A 556 -20.39 8.34 -39.86
CA ASP A 556 -21.37 7.41 -39.30
C ASP A 556 -22.11 8.03 -38.11
N CYS A 557 -21.47 8.95 -37.38
CA CYS A 557 -22.14 9.74 -36.35
C CYS A 557 -22.98 10.87 -36.98
N ARG A 558 -24.15 11.16 -36.39
CA ARG A 558 -25.04 12.25 -36.87
C ARG A 558 -24.41 13.63 -36.77
N ASP A 559 -23.53 13.83 -35.79
CA ASP A 559 -22.75 15.05 -35.60
C ASP A 559 -21.42 15.05 -36.38
N GLY A 560 -21.04 13.92 -37.00
CA GLY A 560 -19.76 13.74 -37.70
C GLY A 560 -18.54 13.65 -36.79
N SER A 561 -18.72 13.46 -35.48
CA SER A 561 -17.65 13.43 -34.48
C SER A 561 -16.65 12.29 -34.68
N ASP A 562 -17.05 11.21 -35.34
CA ASP A 562 -16.20 10.09 -35.73
C ASP A 562 -15.14 10.45 -36.77
N GLU A 563 -15.39 11.51 -37.56
CA GLU A 563 -14.49 12.03 -38.59
C GLU A 563 -13.78 13.33 -38.19
N GLU A 564 -13.95 13.79 -36.95
CA GLU A 564 -13.23 14.94 -36.43
C GLU A 564 -11.79 14.60 -35.99
N HIS A 565 -10.87 15.56 -36.13
CA HIS A 565 -9.47 15.45 -35.70
C HIS A 565 -8.66 14.28 -36.29
N CYS A 566 -9.03 13.82 -37.48
CA CYS A 566 -8.37 12.73 -38.20
C CYS A 566 -7.02 13.09 -38.85
N ASP A 567 -6.18 13.91 -38.20
CA ASP A 567 -4.84 14.28 -38.67
C ASP A 567 -3.73 13.34 -38.16
N CYS A 568 -4.10 12.13 -37.76
CA CYS A 568 -3.22 11.13 -37.15
C CYS A 568 -3.07 9.86 -38.02
N GLY A 569 -2.09 9.01 -37.68
CA GLY A 569 -1.97 7.65 -38.22
C GLY A 569 -1.63 7.58 -39.70
N LEU A 570 -1.12 8.66 -40.29
CA LEU A 570 -0.74 8.75 -41.69
C LEU A 570 0.70 8.29 -41.89
N GLN A 571 0.88 7.13 -42.52
CA GLN A 571 2.19 6.57 -42.83
C GLN A 571 2.85 7.31 -44.00
N GLY A 572 4.19 7.45 -43.97
CA GLY A 572 4.95 7.89 -45.14
C GLY A 572 5.00 6.84 -46.26
N PRO A 573 5.54 7.19 -47.44
CA PRO A 573 5.70 6.25 -48.54
C PRO A 573 6.60 5.06 -48.14
N SER A 574 6.10 3.83 -48.34
CA SER A 574 6.78 2.59 -47.99
C SER A 574 7.13 1.76 -49.23
N SER A 575 8.32 1.20 -49.30
CA SER A 575 8.65 0.13 -50.25
C SER A 575 8.18 -1.22 -49.67
N ARG A 576 7.36 -1.97 -50.43
CA ARG A 576 6.72 -3.22 -50.00
C ARG A 576 7.79 -4.33 -49.79
N ILE A 577 8.12 -4.69 -48.53
CA ILE A 577 9.11 -5.73 -48.19
C ILE A 577 8.69 -6.50 -46.92
N VAL A 578 8.88 -7.84 -46.90
CA VAL A 578 8.48 -8.78 -45.84
C VAL A 578 9.72 -9.30 -45.07
N GLY A 579 9.70 -9.32 -43.73
CA GLY A 579 10.66 -10.12 -42.94
C GLY A 579 11.59 -9.43 -41.94
N GLY A 580 11.27 -8.22 -41.45
CA GLY A 580 12.18 -7.47 -40.57
C GLY A 580 13.21 -6.71 -41.39
N ALA A 581 13.03 -5.39 -41.50
CA ALA A 581 13.85 -4.58 -42.40
C ALA A 581 14.18 -3.23 -41.78
N VAL A 582 15.21 -2.59 -42.34
CA VAL A 582 15.49 -1.18 -42.09
C VAL A 582 14.32 -0.34 -42.60
N SER A 583 13.78 0.53 -41.75
CA SER A 583 12.70 1.46 -42.10
C SER A 583 13.20 2.56 -43.02
N SER A 584 12.33 3.04 -43.93
CA SER A 584 12.62 4.20 -44.77
C SER A 584 12.41 5.51 -43.99
N GLU A 585 13.00 6.61 -44.46
CA GLU A 585 12.79 7.93 -43.86
C GLU A 585 11.31 8.33 -43.92
N GLY A 586 10.77 8.80 -42.79
CA GLY A 586 9.38 9.24 -42.68
C GLY A 586 8.35 8.11 -42.79
N GLU A 587 8.78 6.84 -42.88
CA GLU A 587 7.85 5.71 -42.96
C GLU A 587 6.98 5.61 -41.71
N TRP A 588 7.56 5.83 -40.52
CA TRP A 588 6.87 5.75 -39.23
C TRP A 588 6.97 7.09 -38.48
N PRO A 589 6.18 8.10 -38.86
CA PRO A 589 6.42 9.48 -38.46
C PRO A 589 6.10 9.78 -36.98
N TRP A 590 5.45 8.86 -36.28
CA TRP A 590 5.19 8.96 -34.83
C TRP A 590 6.31 8.36 -33.98
N GLN A 591 7.26 7.64 -34.57
CA GLN A 591 8.30 6.96 -33.81
C GLN A 591 9.15 7.96 -33.02
N ALA A 592 9.22 7.77 -31.70
CA ALA A 592 10.06 8.56 -30.81
C ALA A 592 11.24 7.74 -30.29
N SER A 593 12.41 8.36 -30.21
CA SER A 593 13.59 7.84 -29.52
C SER A 593 13.82 8.64 -28.25
N LEU A 594 13.71 7.99 -27.09
CA LEU A 594 14.03 8.56 -25.79
C LEU A 594 15.51 8.33 -25.49
N GLN A 595 16.27 9.42 -25.37
CA GLN A 595 17.71 9.38 -25.20
C GLN A 595 18.18 10.03 -23.91
N VAL A 596 19.20 9.43 -23.31
CA VAL A 596 19.97 9.98 -22.20
C VAL A 596 21.40 10.14 -22.65
N ARG A 597 21.95 11.36 -22.56
CA ARG A 597 23.33 11.69 -23.01
C ARG A 597 23.63 11.26 -24.44
N GLY A 598 22.65 11.38 -25.34
CA GLY A 598 22.77 11.01 -26.76
C GLY A 598 22.73 9.51 -27.05
N ARG A 599 22.44 8.67 -26.05
CA ARG A 599 22.26 7.22 -26.20
C ARG A 599 20.78 6.88 -26.10
N HIS A 600 20.29 6.10 -27.05
CA HIS A 600 18.95 5.53 -27.03
C HIS A 600 18.76 4.56 -25.87
N ILE A 601 17.70 4.76 -25.09
CA ILE A 601 17.31 3.93 -23.94
C ILE A 601 15.97 3.25 -24.21
N CYS A 602 14.96 4.02 -24.59
CA CYS A 602 13.60 3.54 -24.85
C CYS A 602 12.99 4.17 -26.11
N GLY A 603 11.98 3.49 -26.65
CA GLY A 603 11.09 4.01 -27.67
C GLY A 603 9.92 4.82 -27.07
N GLY A 604 9.11 5.35 -27.96
CA GLY A 604 7.84 6.02 -27.65
C GLY A 604 7.07 6.32 -28.93
N ALA A 605 5.87 6.87 -28.78
CA ALA A 605 5.07 7.36 -29.88
C ALA A 605 4.54 8.77 -29.65
N LEU A 606 4.59 9.61 -30.67
CA LEU A 606 3.91 10.90 -30.69
C LEU A 606 2.40 10.66 -30.80
N ILE A 607 1.63 11.17 -29.84
CA ILE A 607 0.16 11.02 -29.80
C ILE A 607 -0.57 12.36 -29.99
N ALA A 608 0.08 13.48 -29.67
CA ALA A 608 -0.42 14.83 -29.90
C ALA A 608 0.76 15.80 -30.02
N ASP A 609 0.50 17.05 -30.38
CA ASP A 609 1.56 18.03 -30.71
C ASP A 609 2.54 18.31 -29.56
N ARG A 610 2.19 18.00 -28.31
CA ARG A 610 3.09 18.16 -27.13
C ARG A 610 3.24 16.89 -26.30
N TRP A 611 2.71 15.77 -26.75
CA TRP A 611 2.58 14.56 -25.92
C TRP A 611 3.17 13.35 -26.61
N VAL A 612 4.10 12.71 -25.92
CA VAL A 612 4.69 11.43 -26.30
C VAL A 612 4.33 10.39 -25.25
N ILE A 613 3.84 9.24 -25.71
CA ILE A 613 3.51 8.10 -24.86
C ILE A 613 4.66 7.08 -24.91
N THR A 614 4.91 6.41 -23.79
CA THR A 614 5.95 5.38 -23.64
C THR A 614 5.61 4.45 -22.46
N ALA A 615 6.47 3.50 -22.14
CA ALA A 615 6.33 2.61 -20.99
C ALA A 615 6.84 3.28 -19.70
N ALA A 616 6.21 2.99 -18.56
CA ALA A 616 6.61 3.51 -17.26
C ALA A 616 7.93 2.88 -16.77
N HIS A 617 8.19 1.62 -17.10
CA HIS A 617 9.41 0.92 -16.67
C HIS A 617 10.70 1.57 -17.19
N CYS A 618 10.63 2.38 -18.26
CA CYS A 618 11.75 3.17 -18.77
C CYS A 618 12.30 4.21 -17.76
N PHE A 619 11.53 4.55 -16.74
CA PHE A 619 11.87 5.58 -15.74
C PHE A 619 12.02 5.02 -14.32
N GLN A 620 11.98 3.69 -14.15
CA GLN A 620 12.04 3.04 -12.83
C GLN A 620 13.38 3.28 -12.14
N GLU A 621 14.51 3.24 -12.87
CA GLU A 621 15.82 3.45 -12.27
C GLU A 621 16.01 4.90 -11.78
N ASP A 622 16.60 5.02 -10.59
CA ASP A 622 16.85 6.32 -9.93
C ASP A 622 17.58 7.34 -10.80
N SER A 623 18.60 6.86 -11.50
CA SER A 623 19.41 7.68 -12.38
C SER A 623 18.66 8.18 -13.62
N MET A 624 17.48 7.60 -13.91
CA MET A 624 16.70 7.84 -15.11
C MET A 624 15.37 8.55 -14.85
N ALA A 625 14.99 8.90 -13.62
CA ALA A 625 13.71 9.57 -13.37
C ALA A 625 13.73 11.10 -13.62
N SER A 626 14.91 11.73 -13.69
CA SER A 626 15.01 13.19 -13.85
C SER A 626 14.69 13.62 -15.29
N THR A 627 13.67 14.47 -15.45
CA THR A 627 13.26 15.03 -16.75
C THR A 627 14.40 15.76 -17.48
N VAL A 628 15.33 16.36 -16.73
CA VAL A 628 16.48 17.10 -17.26
C VAL A 628 17.43 16.22 -18.07
N LEU A 629 17.46 14.92 -17.79
CA LEU A 629 18.37 13.97 -18.45
C LEU A 629 17.85 13.50 -19.81
N TRP A 630 16.55 13.62 -20.05
CA TRP A 630 15.89 13.05 -21.22
C TRP A 630 15.78 14.04 -22.36
N THR A 631 16.10 13.55 -23.56
CA THR A 631 15.82 14.22 -24.83
C THR A 631 15.00 13.29 -25.71
N VAL A 632 13.90 13.81 -26.25
CA VAL A 632 13.03 13.09 -27.18
C VAL A 632 13.42 13.47 -28.60
N PHE A 633 13.72 12.48 -29.43
CA PHE A 633 13.97 12.68 -30.87
C PHE A 633 12.82 12.12 -31.70
N LEU A 634 12.34 12.89 -32.67
CA LEU A 634 11.35 12.49 -33.66
C LEU A 634 11.93 12.62 -35.07
N GLY A 635 11.37 11.89 -36.04
CA GLY A 635 11.83 11.90 -37.43
C GLY A 635 13.23 11.29 -37.64
N LYS A 636 13.76 10.61 -36.64
CA LYS A 636 15.09 9.99 -36.66
C LYS A 636 15.02 8.61 -37.31
N VAL A 637 16.00 8.26 -38.13
CA VAL A 637 16.15 6.91 -38.72
C VAL A 637 17.43 6.24 -38.23
N TRP A 638 18.54 6.97 -38.22
CA TRP A 638 19.85 6.47 -37.81
C TRP A 638 20.29 7.10 -36.48
N GLN A 639 20.81 6.30 -35.55
CA GLN A 639 21.30 6.79 -34.26
C GLN A 639 22.53 7.70 -34.43
N ASN A 640 23.47 7.28 -35.28
CA ASN A 640 24.77 7.93 -35.43
C ASN A 640 24.82 9.08 -36.45
N SER A 641 23.68 9.47 -37.04
CA SER A 641 23.65 10.51 -38.08
C SER A 641 22.42 11.40 -37.92
N ARG A 642 22.60 12.71 -38.13
CA ARG A 642 21.49 13.67 -38.18
C ARG A 642 20.83 13.59 -39.55
N TRP A 643 19.50 13.51 -39.55
CA TRP A 643 18.69 13.53 -40.78
C TRP A 643 17.93 14.85 -40.93
N PRO A 644 17.58 15.28 -42.16
CA PRO A 644 16.92 16.56 -42.39
C PRO A 644 15.56 16.71 -41.67
N GLY A 645 14.83 15.62 -41.48
CA GLY A 645 13.56 15.60 -40.74
C GLY A 645 13.68 15.40 -39.23
N GLU A 646 14.90 15.26 -38.70
CA GLU A 646 15.14 14.99 -37.27
C GLU A 646 14.92 16.27 -36.43
N VAL A 647 14.09 16.14 -35.40
CA VAL A 647 13.82 17.21 -34.43
C VAL A 647 13.99 16.67 -33.00
N SER A 648 14.41 17.54 -32.08
CA SER A 648 14.70 17.17 -30.69
C SER A 648 13.98 18.08 -29.70
N PHE A 649 13.43 17.49 -28.64
CA PHE A 649 12.67 18.17 -27.60
C PHE A 649 13.18 17.80 -26.21
N LYS A 650 13.09 18.74 -25.27
CA LYS A 650 13.30 18.42 -23.84
C LYS A 650 11.98 17.98 -23.23
N VAL A 651 12.06 17.19 -22.16
CA VAL A 651 10.89 16.78 -21.38
C VAL A 651 10.61 17.83 -20.31
N SER A 652 9.44 18.47 -20.37
CA SER A 652 8.99 19.43 -19.35
C SER A 652 8.33 18.73 -18.16
N ARG A 653 7.56 17.67 -18.41
CA ARG A 653 6.90 16.84 -17.38
C ARG A 653 6.93 15.37 -17.76
N LEU A 654 7.12 14.52 -16.76
CA LEU A 654 6.99 13.07 -16.83
C LEU A 654 5.83 12.66 -15.92
N LEU A 655 4.84 11.98 -16.48
CA LEU A 655 3.66 11.49 -15.78
C LEU A 655 3.60 9.97 -15.90
N LEU A 656 3.95 9.26 -14.83
CA LEU A 656 3.74 7.82 -14.72
C LEU A 656 2.29 7.54 -14.38
N HIS A 657 1.75 6.42 -14.84
CA HIS A 657 0.42 6.00 -14.40
C HIS A 657 0.40 5.82 -12.86
N PRO A 658 -0.57 6.40 -12.12
CA PRO A 658 -0.59 6.31 -10.65
C PRO A 658 -0.67 4.89 -10.09
N TYR A 659 -1.26 3.98 -10.87
CA TYR A 659 -1.40 2.56 -10.53
C TYR A 659 -0.35 1.66 -11.17
N HIS A 660 0.75 2.22 -11.70
CA HIS A 660 1.85 1.41 -12.22
C HIS A 660 2.46 0.55 -11.12
N GLU A 661 2.53 -0.76 -11.36
CA GLU A 661 3.10 -1.74 -10.44
C GLU A 661 4.38 -2.33 -11.03
N GLU A 662 5.49 -2.20 -10.29
CA GLU A 662 6.83 -2.55 -10.80
C GLU A 662 6.98 -4.06 -11.04
N ASP A 663 6.44 -4.89 -10.15
CA ASP A 663 6.60 -6.35 -10.19
C ASP A 663 5.70 -7.02 -11.25
N SER A 664 4.47 -6.54 -11.40
CA SER A 664 3.49 -7.13 -12.34
C SER A 664 3.52 -6.47 -13.72
N HIS A 665 4.19 -5.32 -13.85
CA HIS A 665 4.13 -4.44 -15.03
C HIS A 665 2.71 -4.00 -15.40
N ASP A 666 1.76 -4.07 -14.46
CA ASP A 666 0.42 -3.56 -14.68
C ASP A 666 0.46 -2.03 -14.80
N TYR A 667 -0.41 -1.48 -15.65
CA TYR A 667 -0.41 -0.06 -16.00
C TYR A 667 0.98 0.49 -16.41
N ASP A 668 1.78 -0.29 -17.14
CA ASP A 668 3.08 0.13 -17.65
C ASP A 668 2.95 1.14 -18.80
N VAL A 669 2.58 2.37 -18.43
CA VAL A 669 2.39 3.50 -19.35
C VAL A 669 2.81 4.82 -18.69
N ALA A 670 3.45 5.68 -19.48
CA ALA A 670 3.87 7.01 -19.08
C ALA A 670 3.63 8.02 -20.20
N LEU A 671 3.35 9.25 -19.81
CA LEU A 671 3.22 10.40 -20.70
C LEU A 671 4.35 11.40 -20.46
N LEU A 672 4.96 11.83 -21.56
CA LEU A 672 5.97 12.86 -21.61
C LEU A 672 5.39 14.11 -22.25
N GLN A 673 5.42 15.22 -21.51
CA GLN A 673 5.10 16.53 -22.05
C GLN A 673 6.38 17.15 -22.62
N LEU A 674 6.33 17.54 -23.89
CA LEU A 674 7.44 18.23 -24.57
C LEU A 674 7.52 19.68 -24.11
N ASP A 675 8.70 20.29 -24.21
CA ASP A 675 8.94 21.70 -23.83
C ASP A 675 8.26 22.71 -24.77
N HIS A 676 8.01 22.34 -26.02
CA HIS A 676 7.30 23.16 -27.02
C HIS A 676 6.54 22.25 -28.01
N PRO A 677 5.56 22.76 -28.79
CA PRO A 677 4.76 21.95 -29.68
C PRO A 677 5.55 21.54 -30.92
N VAL A 678 5.29 20.33 -31.39
CA VAL A 678 5.88 19.74 -32.59
C VAL A 678 5.25 20.36 -33.83
N VAL A 679 6.09 20.83 -34.76
CA VAL A 679 5.64 21.23 -36.10
C VAL A 679 5.48 19.98 -36.95
N ARG A 680 4.24 19.66 -37.33
CA ARG A 680 3.93 18.48 -38.14
C ARG A 680 4.63 18.58 -39.51
N SER A 681 5.24 17.49 -39.95
CA SER A 681 5.96 17.39 -41.23
C SER A 681 5.68 16.03 -41.90
N ALA A 682 6.34 15.74 -43.03
CA ALA A 682 6.28 14.40 -43.62
C ALA A 682 6.95 13.33 -42.74
N ALA A 683 7.95 13.73 -41.94
CA ALA A 683 8.69 12.83 -41.06
C ALA A 683 8.16 12.78 -39.62
N VAL A 684 7.29 13.73 -39.24
CA VAL A 684 6.80 13.86 -37.87
C VAL A 684 5.30 14.10 -37.85
N ARG A 685 4.54 13.09 -37.40
CA ARG A 685 3.06 13.11 -37.29
C ARG A 685 2.62 12.17 -36.16
N PRO A 686 1.52 12.47 -35.46
CA PRO A 686 1.05 11.61 -34.40
C PRO A 686 0.43 10.31 -34.94
N VAL A 687 0.49 9.24 -34.15
CA VAL A 687 -0.30 8.01 -34.35
C VAL A 687 -1.73 8.23 -33.84
N CYS A 688 -2.73 7.57 -34.43
CA CYS A 688 -4.09 7.66 -33.90
C CYS A 688 -4.22 6.93 -32.57
N LEU A 689 -4.81 7.60 -31.58
CA LEU A 689 -5.29 6.95 -30.39
C LEU A 689 -6.63 6.26 -30.68
N PRO A 690 -6.80 4.99 -30.31
CA PRO A 690 -8.06 4.28 -30.49
C PRO A 690 -9.13 4.80 -29.53
N ALA A 691 -10.38 4.81 -29.98
CA ALA A 691 -11.53 4.89 -29.08
C ALA A 691 -11.58 3.71 -28.08
N ARG A 692 -12.31 3.88 -26.98
CA ARG A 692 -12.45 2.82 -25.95
C ARG A 692 -13.03 1.52 -26.52
N SER A 693 -13.99 1.61 -27.46
CA SER A 693 -14.61 0.46 -28.12
C SER A 693 -13.85 -0.04 -29.35
N HIS A 694 -12.66 0.51 -29.65
CA HIS A 694 -11.88 0.09 -30.81
C HIS A 694 -11.43 -1.37 -30.65
N PHE A 695 -11.86 -2.24 -31.56
CA PHE A 695 -11.57 -3.66 -31.50
C PHE A 695 -10.38 -4.01 -32.40
N PHE A 696 -9.34 -4.58 -31.80
CA PHE A 696 -8.19 -5.15 -32.51
C PHE A 696 -8.33 -6.68 -32.58
N GLU A 697 -8.75 -7.19 -33.73
CA GLU A 697 -9.04 -8.62 -33.92
C GLU A 697 -7.79 -9.50 -33.70
N PRO A 698 -7.89 -10.61 -32.96
CA PRO A 698 -6.80 -11.58 -32.87
C PRO A 698 -6.38 -12.10 -34.24
N GLY A 699 -5.07 -12.23 -34.47
CA GLY A 699 -4.50 -12.60 -35.77
C GLY A 699 -4.24 -11.40 -36.70
N LEU A 700 -4.72 -10.20 -36.37
CA LEU A 700 -4.42 -8.99 -37.13
C LEU A 700 -2.90 -8.75 -37.20
N HIS A 701 -2.42 -8.43 -38.40
CA HIS A 701 -1.02 -8.09 -38.63
C HIS A 701 -0.74 -6.64 -38.21
N CYS A 702 0.08 -6.50 -37.18
CA CYS A 702 0.51 -5.22 -36.64
C CYS A 702 2.03 -5.07 -36.79
N TRP A 703 2.52 -3.86 -36.60
CA TRP A 703 3.93 -3.51 -36.77
C TRP A 703 4.51 -2.97 -35.48
N ILE A 704 5.72 -3.41 -35.21
CA ILE A 704 6.57 -2.90 -34.14
C ILE A 704 7.74 -2.20 -34.79
N THR A 705 8.11 -1.04 -34.25
CA THR A 705 9.22 -0.24 -34.72
C THR A 705 10.13 0.17 -33.58
N GLY A 706 11.44 0.13 -33.81
CA GLY A 706 12.41 0.53 -32.80
C GLY A 706 13.87 0.28 -33.18
N TRP A 707 14.77 0.66 -32.27
CA TRP A 707 16.23 0.53 -32.42
C TRP A 707 16.79 -0.57 -31.51
N GLY A 708 15.94 -1.43 -30.97
CA GLY A 708 16.33 -2.48 -30.06
C GLY A 708 17.28 -3.51 -30.67
N ALA A 709 17.72 -4.42 -29.80
CA ALA A 709 18.67 -5.45 -30.15
C ALA A 709 18.06 -6.44 -31.16
N LEU A 710 18.79 -6.72 -32.25
CA LEU A 710 18.35 -7.68 -33.28
C LEU A 710 18.35 -9.15 -32.82
N ARG A 711 18.94 -9.42 -31.64
CA ARG A 711 19.01 -10.74 -31.00
C ARG A 711 19.03 -10.53 -29.49
N GLU A 712 18.53 -11.50 -28.74
CA GLU A 712 18.54 -11.48 -27.27
C GLU A 712 19.96 -11.23 -26.75
N GLY A 713 20.15 -10.17 -25.95
CA GLY A 713 21.47 -9.78 -25.44
C GLY A 713 22.44 -9.18 -26.47
N GLY A 714 21.95 -8.88 -27.68
CA GLY A 714 22.73 -8.23 -28.75
C GLY A 714 22.87 -6.71 -28.58
N PRO A 715 23.69 -6.05 -29.42
CA PRO A 715 23.75 -4.59 -29.46
C PRO A 715 22.47 -4.01 -30.09
N ILE A 716 22.10 -2.81 -29.65
CA ILE A 716 21.03 -2.00 -30.26
C ILE A 716 21.35 -1.69 -31.73
N SER A 717 20.32 -1.63 -32.57
CA SER A 717 20.49 -1.34 -33.99
C SER A 717 20.77 0.15 -34.22
N ASN A 718 21.70 0.47 -35.12
CA ASN A 718 21.95 1.86 -35.53
C ASN A 718 20.80 2.40 -36.40
N ALA A 719 20.13 1.54 -37.18
CA ALA A 719 19.04 1.94 -38.05
C ALA A 719 17.69 1.53 -37.45
N LEU A 720 16.67 2.36 -37.60
CA LEU A 720 15.30 2.04 -37.20
C LEU A 720 14.87 0.76 -37.90
N GLN A 721 14.46 -0.24 -37.12
CA GLN A 721 13.93 -1.50 -37.61
C GLN A 721 12.42 -1.48 -37.57
N LYS A 722 11.81 -2.28 -38.43
CA LYS A 722 10.38 -2.59 -38.42
C LYS A 722 10.18 -4.09 -38.54
N VAL A 723 9.24 -4.63 -37.79
CA VAL A 723 8.88 -6.05 -37.84
C VAL A 723 7.36 -6.21 -37.78
N ASP A 724 6.83 -7.11 -38.61
CA ASP A 724 5.43 -7.52 -38.55
C ASP A 724 5.23 -8.59 -37.46
N VAL A 725 4.15 -8.50 -36.72
CA VAL A 725 3.70 -9.48 -35.73
C VAL A 725 2.20 -9.69 -35.85
N GLN A 726 1.71 -10.81 -35.33
CA GLN A 726 0.27 -11.07 -35.23
C GLN A 726 -0.20 -10.87 -33.80
N LEU A 727 -1.37 -10.25 -33.62
CA LEU A 727 -2.02 -10.20 -32.32
C LEU A 727 -2.43 -11.60 -31.87
N ILE A 728 -2.23 -11.89 -30.60
CA ILE A 728 -2.51 -13.19 -30.00
C ILE A 728 -3.77 -13.09 -29.13
N PRO A 729 -4.68 -14.08 -29.21
CA PRO A 729 -5.83 -14.17 -28.30
C PRO A 729 -5.43 -14.07 -26.81
N GLN A 730 -6.23 -13.37 -26.02
CA GLN A 730 -5.93 -13.07 -24.61
C GLN A 730 -5.80 -14.33 -23.74
N ASP A 731 -6.60 -15.36 -24.02
CA ASP A 731 -6.58 -16.64 -23.31
C ASP A 731 -5.25 -17.37 -23.48
N LEU A 732 -4.77 -17.47 -24.73
CA LEU A 732 -3.49 -18.08 -25.06
C LEU A 732 -2.33 -17.26 -24.47
N CYS A 733 -2.40 -15.93 -24.56
CA CYS A 733 -1.44 -15.02 -23.94
C CYS A 733 -1.35 -15.27 -22.42
N SER A 734 -2.49 -15.35 -21.74
CA SER A 734 -2.57 -15.57 -20.29
C SER A 734 -2.06 -16.95 -19.88
N GLU A 735 -2.40 -18.00 -20.64
CA GLU A 735 -1.99 -19.38 -20.36
C GLU A 735 -0.47 -19.54 -20.39
N VAL A 736 0.18 -18.99 -21.44
CA VAL A 736 1.64 -19.05 -21.62
C VAL A 736 2.39 -18.41 -20.44
N TYR A 737 1.83 -17.33 -19.88
CA TYR A 737 2.41 -16.57 -18.78
C TYR A 737 1.83 -16.91 -17.40
N ARG A 738 1.21 -18.10 -17.23
CA ARG A 738 0.67 -18.58 -15.94
C ARG A 738 -0.30 -17.60 -15.27
N TYR A 739 -1.15 -16.94 -16.07
CA TYR A 739 -2.17 -15.99 -15.64
C TYR A 739 -1.65 -14.71 -14.96
N GLN A 740 -0.42 -14.31 -15.27
CA GLN A 740 0.12 -13.01 -14.85
C GLN A 740 -0.34 -11.84 -15.73
N VAL A 741 -0.82 -12.13 -16.95
CA VAL A 741 -1.29 -11.13 -17.91
C VAL A 741 -2.62 -10.54 -17.45
N THR A 742 -2.70 -9.24 -17.30
CA THR A 742 -3.92 -8.52 -16.90
C THR A 742 -4.77 -8.12 -18.11
N PRO A 743 -6.03 -7.70 -17.92
CA PRO A 743 -6.88 -7.20 -19.02
C PRO A 743 -6.31 -5.97 -19.74
N ARG A 744 -5.45 -5.21 -19.05
CA ARG A 744 -4.74 -4.02 -19.57
C ARG A 744 -3.48 -4.38 -20.35
N MET A 745 -3.26 -5.66 -20.61
CA MET A 745 -2.17 -6.18 -21.42
C MET A 745 -2.71 -6.94 -22.63
N LEU A 746 -1.91 -7.01 -23.68
CA LEU A 746 -2.15 -7.85 -24.86
C LEU A 746 -0.84 -8.50 -25.31
N CYS A 747 -0.93 -9.57 -26.09
CA CYS A 747 0.25 -10.23 -26.66
C CYS A 747 0.31 -10.05 -28.18
N ALA A 748 1.52 -9.95 -28.71
CA ALA A 748 1.78 -10.03 -30.14
C ALA A 748 3.04 -10.86 -30.45
N GLY A 749 2.99 -11.65 -31.52
CA GLY A 749 4.12 -12.46 -31.95
C GLY A 749 3.71 -13.64 -32.82
N TYR A 750 4.63 -14.58 -33.02
CA TYR A 750 4.35 -15.84 -33.72
C TYR A 750 4.71 -17.02 -32.83
N ARG A 751 3.93 -18.10 -32.87
CA ARG A 751 4.22 -19.32 -32.08
C ARG A 751 5.61 -19.90 -32.33
N LYS A 752 6.11 -19.78 -33.57
CA LYS A 752 7.47 -20.19 -33.96
C LYS A 752 8.57 -19.30 -33.39
N GLY A 753 8.22 -18.18 -32.75
CA GLY A 753 9.13 -17.15 -32.28
C GLY A 753 9.76 -16.34 -33.43
N LYS A 754 11.04 -15.97 -33.26
CA LYS A 754 11.94 -15.26 -34.19
C LYS A 754 11.63 -13.79 -34.45
N LYS A 755 10.36 -13.38 -34.44
CA LYS A 755 9.95 -12.00 -34.64
C LYS A 755 9.33 -11.49 -33.35
N ASP A 756 9.97 -10.50 -32.75
CA ASP A 756 9.57 -9.92 -31.47
C ASP A 756 10.23 -8.56 -31.28
N ALA A 757 9.72 -7.78 -30.32
CA ALA A 757 10.45 -6.64 -29.76
C ALA A 757 11.57 -7.14 -28.85
N CYS A 758 12.63 -6.36 -28.69
CA CYS A 758 13.74 -6.76 -27.82
C CYS A 758 14.31 -5.58 -27.02
N GLN A 759 15.43 -5.78 -26.33
CA GLN A 759 16.02 -4.77 -25.46
C GLN A 759 16.30 -3.47 -26.23
N GLY A 760 15.78 -2.35 -25.75
CA GLY A 760 15.85 -1.04 -26.41
C GLY A 760 14.57 -0.65 -27.17
N ASP A 761 13.68 -1.60 -27.47
CA ASP A 761 12.36 -1.30 -28.04
C ASP A 761 11.32 -0.97 -26.97
N SER A 762 11.66 -1.09 -25.69
CA SER A 762 10.84 -0.74 -24.52
C SER A 762 10.13 0.61 -24.68
N GLY A 763 8.81 0.63 -24.46
CA GLY A 763 7.97 1.82 -24.67
C GLY A 763 7.69 2.16 -26.13
N GLY A 764 8.30 1.45 -27.09
CA GLY A 764 8.02 1.58 -28.52
C GLY A 764 6.59 1.16 -28.87
N PRO A 765 6.06 1.65 -30.01
CA PRO A 765 4.67 1.42 -30.36
C PRO A 765 4.44 0.09 -31.07
N LEU A 766 3.32 -0.56 -30.72
CA LEU A 766 2.67 -1.58 -31.53
C LEU A 766 1.49 -0.94 -32.26
N VAL A 767 1.61 -0.79 -33.58
CA VAL A 767 0.59 -0.13 -34.41
C VAL A 767 -0.08 -1.10 -35.35
N CYS A 768 -1.39 -0.99 -35.48
CA CYS A 768 -2.21 -1.81 -36.36
C CYS A 768 -2.89 -0.92 -37.40
N LYS A 769 -2.98 -1.41 -38.64
CA LYS A 769 -3.58 -0.66 -39.74
C LYS A 769 -5.08 -0.96 -39.81
N ALA A 770 -5.90 0.08 -39.75
CA ALA A 770 -7.33 -0.02 -39.98
C ALA A 770 -7.65 -0.17 -41.48
N LEU A 771 -8.88 -0.59 -41.79
CA LEU A 771 -9.37 -0.73 -43.18
C LEU A 771 -9.32 0.59 -43.95
N SER A 772 -9.49 1.72 -43.26
CA SER A 772 -9.37 3.08 -43.80
C SER A 772 -7.96 3.44 -44.29
N GLY A 773 -6.96 2.64 -43.93
CA GLY A 773 -5.56 2.85 -44.25
C GLY A 773 -4.78 3.61 -43.18
N ARG A 774 -5.44 4.09 -42.13
CA ARG A 774 -4.81 4.75 -40.96
C ARG A 774 -4.23 3.74 -39.98
N TRP A 775 -3.25 4.21 -39.21
CA TRP A 775 -2.59 3.42 -38.17
C TRP A 775 -3.02 3.86 -36.77
N PHE A 776 -3.44 2.90 -35.97
CA PHE A 776 -3.85 3.08 -34.58
C PHE A 776 -2.84 2.43 -33.63
N LEU A 777 -2.62 3.06 -32.49
CA LEU A 777 -1.76 2.53 -31.43
C LEU A 777 -2.52 1.47 -30.64
N ALA A 778 -2.19 0.20 -30.87
CA ALA A 778 -2.80 -0.93 -30.16
C ALA A 778 -2.12 -1.16 -28.80
N GLY A 779 -0.79 -1.03 -28.74
CA GLY A 779 -0.04 -1.27 -27.51
C GLY A 779 1.33 -0.60 -27.43
N LEU A 780 1.96 -0.74 -26.26
CA LEU A 780 3.32 -0.29 -25.98
C LEU A 780 4.18 -1.47 -25.54
N VAL A 781 5.39 -1.59 -26.09
CA VAL A 781 6.34 -2.65 -25.71
C VAL A 781 6.61 -2.56 -24.21
N SER A 782 6.25 -3.61 -23.46
CA SER A 782 6.36 -3.63 -22.00
C SER A 782 7.36 -4.69 -21.54
N TRP A 783 6.99 -5.97 -21.61
CA TRP A 783 7.82 -7.07 -21.11
C TRP A 783 7.63 -8.36 -21.90
N GLY A 784 8.42 -9.39 -21.59
CA GLY A 784 8.31 -10.71 -22.22
C GLY A 784 9.39 -11.67 -21.70
N LEU A 785 9.20 -12.97 -21.95
CA LEU A 785 10.18 -14.00 -21.58
C LEU A 785 11.17 -14.27 -22.73
N GLY A 786 12.25 -13.49 -22.76
CA GLY A 786 13.24 -13.51 -23.85
C GLY A 786 12.73 -12.80 -25.10
N CYS A 787 13.58 -12.68 -26.13
CA CYS A 787 13.20 -12.03 -27.38
C CYS A 787 12.94 -13.06 -28.47
N GLY A 788 11.69 -13.24 -28.87
CA GLY A 788 11.31 -14.13 -29.97
C GLY A 788 11.57 -15.61 -29.68
N ARG A 789 11.49 -16.02 -28.41
CA ARG A 789 11.58 -17.44 -28.04
C ARG A 789 10.34 -18.20 -28.53
N PRO A 790 10.48 -19.46 -28.99
CA PRO A 790 9.33 -20.26 -29.38
C PRO A 790 8.31 -20.40 -28.23
N ASN A 791 7.03 -20.34 -28.56
CA ASN A 791 5.89 -20.39 -27.63
C ASN A 791 5.75 -19.23 -26.62
N TYR A 792 6.60 -18.21 -26.69
CA TYR A 792 6.43 -16.97 -25.94
C TYR A 792 6.15 -15.81 -26.91
N PHE A 793 5.39 -14.83 -26.43
CA PHE A 793 4.96 -13.66 -27.20
C PHE A 793 5.36 -12.40 -26.45
N GLY A 794 5.69 -11.31 -27.14
CA GLY A 794 5.87 -10.02 -26.49
C GLY A 794 4.57 -9.59 -25.80
N VAL A 795 4.67 -9.04 -24.59
CA VAL A 795 3.55 -8.49 -23.83
C VAL A 795 3.60 -6.96 -23.93
N TYR A 796 2.46 -6.38 -24.25
CA TYR A 796 2.29 -4.96 -24.51
C TYR A 796 1.20 -4.40 -23.60
N THR A 797 1.35 -3.14 -23.18
CA THR A 797 0.26 -2.42 -22.52
C THR A 797 -0.85 -2.16 -23.54
N ARG A 798 -2.08 -2.59 -23.26
CA ARG A 798 -3.26 -2.42 -24.11
C ARG A 798 -3.77 -0.98 -24.00
N ILE A 799 -3.66 -0.21 -25.08
CA ILE A 799 -4.02 1.23 -25.05
C ILE A 799 -5.50 1.45 -24.76
N THR A 800 -6.40 0.63 -25.32
CA THR A 800 -7.84 0.73 -25.04
C THR A 800 -8.17 0.52 -23.56
N GLY A 801 -7.33 -0.22 -22.82
CA GLY A 801 -7.46 -0.43 -21.38
C GLY A 801 -6.97 0.72 -20.50
N VAL A 802 -6.23 1.69 -21.05
CA VAL A 802 -5.69 2.86 -20.34
C VAL A 802 -6.07 4.19 -21.00
N ILE A 803 -6.91 4.16 -22.02
CA ILE A 803 -7.26 5.34 -22.84
C ILE A 803 -7.93 6.44 -22.02
N SER A 804 -8.74 6.09 -21.03
CA SER A 804 -9.43 7.03 -20.15
C SER A 804 -8.45 7.90 -19.37
N TRP A 805 -7.36 7.30 -18.85
CA TRP A 805 -6.30 8.03 -18.17
C TRP A 805 -5.53 8.93 -19.15
N ILE A 806 -5.24 8.44 -20.36
CA ILE A 806 -4.55 9.23 -21.39
C ILE A 806 -5.39 10.47 -21.73
N GLN A 807 -6.68 10.30 -21.97
CA GLN A 807 -7.59 11.40 -22.28
C GLN A 807 -7.65 12.40 -21.12
N GLN A 808 -7.85 11.95 -19.89
CA GLN A 808 -7.90 12.81 -18.70
C GLN A 808 -6.65 13.67 -18.49
N VAL A 809 -5.47 13.15 -18.85
CA VAL A 809 -4.19 13.85 -18.67
C VAL A 809 -3.91 14.82 -19.83
N VAL A 810 -4.33 14.47 -21.05
CA VAL A 810 -4.06 15.25 -22.27
C VAL A 810 -5.03 16.42 -22.43
N THR A 811 -6.27 16.28 -21.95
CA THR A 811 -7.27 17.37 -21.81
C THR A 811 -6.92 18.27 -20.64
#